data_AF-A0A812WVE7-F1
#
_entry.id   AF-A0A812WVE7-F1
#
_cell.length_a   1.000
_cell.length_b   1.000
_cell.length_c   1.000
_cell.angle_alpha   90.00
_cell.angle_beta   90.00
_cell.angle_gamma   90.00
#
_symmetry.space_group_name_H-M   'P 1'
#
loop_
_entity.id
_entity.type
_entity.pdbx_description
1 polymer ?
#
loop_
_entity_poly.entity_id
_entity_poly.type
_entity_poly.pdbx_seq_one_letter_code
_entity_poly.pdbx_strand_id
1 'polypeptide(L)'
;MEAFAEGRVEQRLQAALERVRVILDATKDPQAAGDVHHQYEDKYLLVEGVTNAAIASQLNSFGALGLTMQHVQKLQEWSKEKVVSFQFIAEEACSYLREETREEEDPTRHVEEVSVRGALQAAFTSKVVTKITEYFWKFEAKYELLAIRGVGETADDRLCLMTRTGQAELITSAKQSPRPEVKKPAVKLQVNVNWLFRNLKSDKVVPGFIVNRLAKDCKTPRRNEDVQQAYYHCERVAVFAKQVSSYLSGLFQIQTAAKKSLDLAALRGDDSVFSPVLPVMVQSSQAAIEDLGPGGEALVLVESVHEEAQSNVQMTVQDSNRLLQEEVRTLTGKQADLAEAFPEDGLATRTEAFAVVALQHVARVCSSWADAVGYVEDMLRKQLAAAIGKEVSPADFAAYMRFHYRKLFHEAFLPKPLCFSVRRSDTHSPEGTVSIEEEVVGPGGDSNINSPIVTMVASTTESAPMTFPLNASTNVTFAGERHLHAWLSHQFSGQSGCELSLVARARQFSSMLVLIGRVSSATSFDPKYAAIIQNKDELTIPLNLSTIPSPKEFKDAIESLSPEQQAFAKAFRAMQLESTLFGVLVVQIKPQLERVLNLADDSLTKEIKLTQDLMQLFIKYQIPSDLLSFDATSGEAELLNPTAAERLERVKGHVQAMHEMLAQAKQEEIQEREQEVLYDDPFANQPKGKGAALKHRARPQGAMKEAIQLSATPTLCAQSAGMPVPAPPCAAPCGAPPPVAGGAPPPAAPPPPPQQQQQQQQQQQQSVPQPTQKFPDEAGSVGASSGTRDYTQVPVEMDQRFEKLDTDNSLRPTIINPGERWKKQSQKALLASPSTSHLSKAEQKTEREAAFDLLDALTKSGALPLTHASLHVVIAATHCFDKTVTETVIQNNVNPIAKVERSSLIMASTVHQKPVQDLIKDEQVQRVTDASPQLFLEDAS
;
A
#
# COMPACT_ATOMS: atom_id res chain seq x y z
N MET A 1 -15.55 -1.99 17.21
CA MET A 1 -14.91 -1.76 18.52
C MET A 1 -13.71 -0.86 18.26
N GLU A 2 -12.88 -0.51 19.25
CA GLU A 2 -11.61 0.13 18.93
C GLU A 2 -10.64 -0.88 18.30
N ALA A 3 -9.64 -0.39 17.57
CA ALA A 3 -8.56 -1.25 17.07
C ALA A 3 -7.67 -1.70 18.24
N PHE A 4 -7.13 -2.92 18.15
CA PHE A 4 -6.19 -3.45 19.14
C PHE A 4 -4.98 -2.51 19.28
N ALA A 5 -4.65 -2.16 20.51
CA ALA A 5 -3.61 -1.19 20.84
C ALA A 5 -2.73 -1.74 21.97
N GLU A 6 -1.71 -2.52 21.59
CA GLU A 6 -0.72 -3.22 22.42
C GLU A 6 -0.46 -2.58 23.79
N GLY A 7 0.22 -1.44 23.86
CA GLY A 7 0.62 -0.81 25.12
C GLY A 7 -0.54 -0.36 26.03
N ARG A 8 -1.78 -0.28 25.52
CA ARG A 8 -2.99 -0.06 26.33
C ARG A 8 -3.51 -1.38 26.90
N VAL A 9 -3.43 -2.46 26.12
CA VAL A 9 -3.83 -3.81 26.56
C VAL A 9 -2.87 -4.30 27.64
N GLU A 10 -1.56 -4.10 27.48
CA GLU A 10 -0.54 -4.48 28.47
C GLU A 10 -0.71 -3.72 29.80
N GLN A 11 -0.94 -2.40 29.77
CA GLN A 11 -1.23 -1.61 30.98
C GLN A 11 -2.49 -2.09 31.72
N ARG A 12 -3.57 -2.38 30.98
CA ARG A 12 -4.82 -2.92 31.56
C ARG A 12 -4.64 -4.33 32.10
N LEU A 13 -3.88 -5.17 31.41
CA LEU A 13 -3.60 -6.56 31.82
C LEU A 13 -2.78 -6.60 33.11
N GLN A 14 -1.78 -5.72 33.26
CA GLN A 14 -0.99 -5.63 34.49
C GLN A 14 -1.85 -5.25 35.71
N ALA A 15 -2.68 -4.20 35.60
CA ALA A 15 -3.60 -3.80 36.67
C ALA A 15 -4.64 -4.90 36.98
N ALA A 16 -5.12 -5.62 35.97
CA ALA A 16 -6.03 -6.74 36.16
C ALA A 16 -5.35 -7.95 36.83
N LEU A 17 -4.09 -8.26 36.48
CA LEU A 17 -3.30 -9.33 37.11
C LEU A 17 -3.09 -9.08 38.61
N GLU A 18 -2.81 -7.84 39.00
CA GLU A 18 -2.73 -7.47 40.42
C GLU A 18 -4.06 -7.76 41.15
N ARG A 19 -5.21 -7.49 40.52
CA ARG A 19 -6.52 -7.83 41.11
C ARG A 19 -6.78 -9.34 41.12
N VAL A 20 -6.43 -10.07 40.06
CA VAL A 20 -6.58 -11.55 40.00
C VAL A 20 -5.77 -12.23 41.11
N ARG A 21 -4.55 -11.74 41.41
CA ARG A 21 -3.71 -12.22 42.53
C ARG A 21 -4.31 -12.00 43.93
N VAL A 22 -5.35 -11.16 44.05
CA VAL A 22 -6.10 -10.94 45.29
C VAL A 22 -7.38 -11.79 45.36
N ILE A 23 -7.88 -12.29 44.22
CA ILE A 23 -9.09 -13.14 44.13
C ILE A 23 -8.74 -14.63 44.18
N LEU A 24 -7.59 -15.02 43.61
CA LEU A 24 -7.10 -16.40 43.58
C LEU A 24 -6.23 -16.71 44.81
N ASP A 25 -6.07 -18.00 45.11
CA ASP A 25 -5.26 -18.45 46.25
C ASP A 25 -3.77 -18.07 46.06
N ALA A 26 -3.08 -17.67 47.12
CA ALA A 26 -1.67 -17.25 47.07
C ALA A 26 -0.66 -18.36 46.67
N THR A 27 -1.15 -19.60 46.46
CA THR A 27 -0.40 -20.73 45.89
C THR A 27 -0.46 -20.80 44.36
N LYS A 28 -1.33 -20.01 43.73
CA LYS A 28 -1.52 -19.91 42.29
C LYS A 28 -0.75 -18.68 41.78
N ASP A 29 0.03 -18.86 40.72
CA ASP A 29 0.71 -17.74 40.04
C ASP A 29 0.02 -17.44 38.70
N PRO A 30 -0.97 -16.53 38.67
CA PRO A 30 -1.54 -16.02 37.44
C PRO A 30 -0.56 -15.06 36.75
N GLN A 31 -0.33 -15.30 35.47
CA GLN A 31 0.55 -14.51 34.61
C GLN A 31 -0.15 -14.21 33.28
N ALA A 32 0.34 -13.22 32.53
CA ALA A 32 -0.14 -12.98 31.17
C ALA A 32 0.21 -14.18 30.28
N ALA A 33 -0.71 -14.59 29.39
CA ALA A 33 -0.51 -15.81 28.60
C ALA A 33 0.78 -15.80 27.75
N GLY A 34 1.29 -14.63 27.37
CA GLY A 34 2.56 -14.50 26.62
C GLY A 34 3.82 -14.86 27.43
N ASP A 35 3.79 -14.74 28.75
CA ASP A 35 4.94 -14.97 29.63
C ASP A 35 5.08 -16.45 30.05
N VAL A 36 3.98 -17.22 29.97
CA VAL A 36 3.92 -18.62 30.40
C VAL A 36 4.31 -19.55 29.25
N HIS A 37 5.10 -20.58 29.53
CA HIS A 37 5.37 -21.64 28.54
C HIS A 37 4.13 -22.54 28.32
N HIS A 38 3.56 -22.52 27.11
CA HIS A 38 2.34 -23.24 26.71
C HIS A 38 2.44 -23.80 25.28
N GLN A 39 1.60 -24.77 24.92
CA GLN A 39 1.50 -25.36 23.58
C GLN A 39 0.58 -24.54 22.65
N TYR A 40 0.51 -24.87 21.35
CA TYR A 40 -0.37 -24.14 20.42
C TYR A 40 -1.86 -24.37 20.74
N GLU A 41 -2.16 -25.57 21.23
CA GLU A 41 -3.49 -26.07 21.59
C GLU A 41 -4.08 -25.32 22.80
N ASP A 42 -3.22 -24.93 23.76
CA ASP A 42 -3.58 -24.12 24.93
C ASP A 42 -4.13 -22.75 24.52
N LYS A 43 -3.73 -22.22 23.36
CA LYS A 43 -4.19 -20.92 22.84
C LYS A 43 -5.65 -21.00 22.38
N TYR A 44 -6.10 -22.15 21.87
CA TYR A 44 -7.52 -22.38 21.62
C TYR A 44 -8.29 -22.50 22.93
N LEU A 45 -7.78 -23.25 23.92
CA LEU A 45 -8.40 -23.39 25.24
C LEU A 45 -8.53 -22.04 25.97
N LEU A 46 -7.55 -21.13 25.82
CA LEU A 46 -7.61 -19.76 26.32
C LEU A 46 -8.72 -18.96 25.62
N VAL A 47 -8.81 -18.99 24.29
CA VAL A 47 -9.86 -18.28 23.54
C VAL A 47 -11.26 -18.82 23.86
N GLU A 48 -11.40 -20.14 23.98
CA GLU A 48 -12.63 -20.80 24.43
C GLU A 48 -12.97 -20.35 25.86
N GLY A 49 -12.00 -20.34 26.79
CA GLY A 49 -12.17 -19.89 28.17
C GLY A 49 -12.64 -18.43 28.29
N VAL A 50 -11.92 -17.47 27.68
CA VAL A 50 -12.30 -16.04 27.76
C VAL A 50 -13.63 -15.75 27.06
N THR A 51 -14.00 -16.52 26.03
CA THR A 51 -15.30 -16.38 25.36
C THR A 51 -16.44 -16.90 26.24
N ASN A 52 -16.26 -18.05 26.89
CA ASN A 52 -17.24 -18.57 27.86
C ASN A 52 -17.38 -17.64 29.08
N ALA A 53 -16.28 -17.08 29.60
CA ALA A 53 -16.32 -16.05 30.64
C ALA A 53 -17.07 -14.79 30.17
N ALA A 54 -16.87 -14.34 28.92
CA ALA A 54 -17.58 -13.19 28.36
C ALA A 54 -19.09 -13.44 28.14
N ILE A 55 -19.51 -14.69 27.88
CA ILE A 55 -20.93 -15.08 27.80
C ILE A 55 -21.56 -15.03 29.19
N ALA A 56 -20.92 -15.63 30.21
CA ALA A 56 -21.41 -15.60 31.59
C ALA A 56 -21.48 -14.17 32.15
N SER A 57 -20.43 -13.37 31.96
CA SER A 57 -20.33 -11.97 32.37
C SER A 57 -21.40 -11.08 31.72
N GLN A 58 -21.68 -11.26 30.42
CA GLN A 58 -22.82 -10.57 29.77
C GLN A 58 -24.15 -10.94 30.42
N LEU A 59 -24.41 -12.23 30.67
CA LEU A 59 -25.66 -12.68 31.28
C LEU A 59 -25.79 -12.23 32.74
N ASN A 60 -24.71 -12.22 33.52
CA ASN A 60 -24.67 -11.64 34.86
C ASN A 60 -24.97 -10.12 34.84
N SER A 61 -24.39 -9.40 33.91
CA SER A 61 -24.60 -7.95 33.74
C SER A 61 -26.02 -7.61 33.28
N PHE A 62 -26.63 -8.42 32.42
CA PHE A 62 -28.07 -8.32 32.12
C PHE A 62 -28.94 -8.80 33.28
N GLY A 63 -28.44 -9.69 34.15
CA GLY A 63 -29.07 -10.11 35.40
C GLY A 63 -29.32 -8.93 36.34
N ALA A 64 -28.30 -8.11 36.54
CA ALA A 64 -28.39 -6.83 37.25
C ALA A 64 -29.41 -5.83 36.62
N LEU A 65 -29.76 -6.01 35.34
CA LEU A 65 -30.76 -5.22 34.61
C LEU A 65 -32.16 -5.88 34.55
N GLY A 66 -32.41 -6.94 35.33
CA GLY A 66 -33.72 -7.61 35.44
C GLY A 66 -33.85 -8.94 34.68
N LEU A 67 -32.76 -9.51 34.16
CA LEU A 67 -32.78 -10.84 33.55
C LEU A 67 -32.75 -11.93 34.66
N THR A 68 -33.84 -12.69 34.82
CA THR A 68 -33.90 -13.79 35.80
C THR A 68 -33.48 -15.13 35.16
N MET A 69 -33.19 -16.15 35.96
CA MET A 69 -32.88 -17.51 35.46
C MET A 69 -34.02 -18.05 34.57
N GLN A 70 -35.27 -17.80 34.94
CA GLN A 70 -36.46 -18.16 34.13
C GLN A 70 -36.50 -17.38 32.81
N HIS A 71 -36.06 -16.12 32.80
CA HIS A 71 -35.92 -15.34 31.56
C HIS A 71 -34.82 -15.95 30.66
N VAL A 72 -33.66 -16.34 31.21
CA VAL A 72 -32.59 -16.96 30.41
C VAL A 72 -33.06 -18.27 29.77
N GLN A 73 -33.73 -19.14 30.54
CA GLN A 73 -34.30 -20.40 30.02
C GLN A 73 -35.29 -20.16 28.87
N LYS A 74 -36.28 -19.27 29.07
CA LYS A 74 -37.27 -18.93 28.05
C LYS A 74 -36.66 -18.30 26.80
N LEU A 75 -35.62 -17.47 26.94
CA LEU A 75 -34.89 -16.89 25.80
C LEU A 75 -33.99 -17.92 25.09
N GLN A 76 -33.45 -18.90 25.82
CA GLN A 76 -32.73 -20.03 25.24
C GLN A 76 -33.67 -20.90 24.38
N GLU A 77 -34.87 -21.22 24.87
CA GLU A 77 -35.91 -21.90 24.10
C GLU A 77 -36.29 -21.10 22.84
N TRP A 78 -36.58 -19.80 22.98
CA TRP A 78 -36.90 -18.94 21.84
C TRP A 78 -35.81 -18.95 20.76
N SER A 79 -34.53 -18.93 21.16
CA SER A 79 -33.39 -18.91 20.23
C SER A 79 -33.26 -20.17 19.38
N LYS A 80 -33.88 -21.28 19.78
CA LYS A 80 -33.96 -22.52 18.99
C LYS A 80 -34.95 -22.35 17.83
N GLU A 81 -36.06 -21.65 18.04
CA GLU A 81 -37.14 -21.45 17.04
C GLU A 81 -36.94 -20.22 16.13
N LYS A 82 -36.63 -19.06 16.72
CA LYS A 82 -36.69 -17.74 16.07
C LYS A 82 -35.59 -16.83 16.64
N VAL A 83 -35.16 -15.84 15.86
CA VAL A 83 -34.14 -14.88 16.28
C VAL A 83 -34.58 -14.09 17.52
N VAL A 84 -33.82 -14.18 18.61
CA VAL A 84 -34.01 -13.35 19.81
C VAL A 84 -33.29 -12.00 19.66
N SER A 85 -33.98 -10.91 19.99
CA SER A 85 -33.41 -9.56 20.07
C SER A 85 -33.72 -8.89 21.40
N PHE A 86 -32.82 -8.01 21.87
CA PHE A 86 -33.18 -6.99 22.86
C PHE A 86 -33.57 -5.69 22.13
N GLN A 87 -34.62 -5.04 22.60
CA GLN A 87 -35.16 -3.81 22.03
C GLN A 87 -35.38 -2.80 23.17
N PHE A 88 -34.78 -1.62 23.04
CA PHE A 88 -34.97 -0.49 23.95
C PHE A 88 -35.87 0.55 23.27
N ILE A 89 -36.99 0.89 23.92
CA ILE A 89 -37.92 1.93 23.45
C ILE A 89 -38.00 3.00 24.53
N ALA A 90 -37.94 4.27 24.11
CA ALA A 90 -38.29 5.40 24.97
C ALA A 90 -39.33 6.29 24.29
N GLU A 91 -40.12 6.98 25.10
CA GLU A 91 -41.08 8.02 24.73
C GLU A 91 -40.81 9.26 25.58
N GLU A 92 -40.76 10.44 24.96
CA GLU A 92 -40.60 11.73 25.64
C GLU A 92 -41.89 12.55 25.47
N ALA A 93 -42.32 13.26 26.51
CA ALA A 93 -43.39 14.25 26.46
C ALA A 93 -43.01 15.52 27.24
N CYS A 94 -43.46 16.68 26.77
CA CYS A 94 -43.18 17.98 27.36
C CYS A 94 -44.45 18.84 27.34
N SER A 95 -45.09 19.03 28.49
CA SER A 95 -46.34 19.80 28.61
C SER A 95 -46.16 21.03 29.49
N TYR A 96 -46.95 22.08 29.24
CA TYR A 96 -46.94 23.29 30.04
C TYR A 96 -47.59 23.07 31.43
N LEU A 97 -46.94 23.56 32.49
CA LEU A 97 -47.47 23.52 33.86
C LEU A 97 -48.04 24.88 34.31
N ARG A 98 -47.18 25.90 34.42
CA ARG A 98 -47.50 27.17 35.10
C ARG A 98 -46.53 28.30 34.70
N GLU A 99 -46.90 29.53 35.05
CA GLU A 99 -46.15 30.76 34.84
C GLU A 99 -46.05 31.48 36.19
N GLU A 100 -44.85 31.90 36.58
CA GLU A 100 -44.56 32.51 37.88
C GLU A 100 -43.65 33.71 37.67
N THR A 101 -43.97 34.85 38.29
CA THR A 101 -43.16 36.07 38.20
C THR A 101 -42.46 36.32 39.52
N ARG A 102 -41.12 36.30 39.52
CA ARG A 102 -40.30 36.67 40.68
C ARG A 102 -39.73 38.08 40.54
N GLU A 103 -39.48 38.72 41.66
CA GLU A 103 -38.81 40.02 41.73
C GLU A 103 -37.40 39.82 42.29
N GLU A 104 -36.40 40.32 41.57
CA GLU A 104 -34.98 40.19 41.92
C GLU A 104 -34.38 41.60 42.01
N GLU A 105 -33.82 41.94 43.17
CA GLU A 105 -33.15 43.24 43.36
C GLU A 105 -31.77 43.22 42.70
N ASP A 106 -31.45 44.22 41.89
CA ASP A 106 -30.13 44.36 41.28
C ASP A 106 -29.05 44.55 42.38
N PRO A 107 -27.94 43.81 42.38
CA PRO A 107 -26.86 44.00 43.36
C PRO A 107 -26.19 45.38 43.27
N THR A 108 -26.38 46.12 42.17
CA THR A 108 -25.70 47.38 41.86
C THR A 108 -26.49 48.57 42.40
N ARG A 109 -26.12 49.05 43.59
CA ARG A 109 -26.71 50.28 44.16
C ARG A 109 -26.28 51.52 43.39
N HIS A 110 -27.19 52.14 42.66
CA HIS A 110 -27.00 53.50 42.14
C HIS A 110 -27.32 54.54 43.23
N VAL A 111 -26.39 55.49 43.38
CA VAL A 111 -26.55 56.69 44.23
C VAL A 111 -26.29 57.90 43.35
N GLU A 112 -27.29 58.76 43.19
CA GLU A 112 -27.15 60.03 42.49
C GLU A 112 -27.05 61.17 43.51
N GLU A 113 -25.94 61.92 43.48
CA GLU A 113 -25.81 63.18 44.23
C GLU A 113 -26.18 64.37 43.35
N VAL A 114 -27.27 65.06 43.68
CA VAL A 114 -27.71 66.26 42.97
C VAL A 114 -27.38 67.51 43.80
N SER A 115 -26.37 68.27 43.36
CA SER A 115 -25.95 69.50 44.04
C SER A 115 -26.77 70.72 43.59
N VAL A 116 -27.56 71.28 44.50
CA VAL A 116 -28.30 72.54 44.29
C VAL A 116 -27.86 73.60 45.30
N ARG A 117 -27.07 74.58 44.83
CA ARG A 117 -26.80 75.89 45.48
C ARG A 117 -26.70 75.90 47.02
N GLY A 118 -25.80 75.10 47.58
CA GLY A 118 -25.03 75.53 48.76
C GLY A 118 -25.67 75.38 50.15
N ALA A 119 -26.63 74.46 50.35
CA ALA A 119 -26.94 73.92 51.68
C ALA A 119 -27.57 72.52 51.58
N LEU A 120 -27.21 71.62 52.51
CA LEU A 120 -27.70 70.25 52.69
C LEU A 120 -27.45 69.26 51.52
N GLN A 121 -26.65 68.23 51.78
CA GLN A 121 -26.61 67.01 50.96
C GLN A 121 -27.78 66.09 51.36
N ALA A 122 -28.46 65.51 50.39
CA ALA A 122 -29.40 64.40 50.57
C ALA A 122 -29.15 63.35 49.48
N ALA A 123 -28.67 62.17 49.88
CA ALA A 123 -28.40 61.08 48.95
C ALA A 123 -29.67 60.26 48.69
N PHE A 124 -30.08 60.15 47.42
CA PHE A 124 -31.16 59.26 47.01
C PHE A 124 -30.58 57.91 46.62
N THR A 125 -31.05 56.83 47.25
CA THR A 125 -30.73 55.46 46.88
C THR A 125 -31.85 54.93 45.99
N SER A 126 -31.61 54.77 44.69
CA SER A 126 -32.56 54.10 43.80
C SER A 126 -32.35 52.59 43.87
N LYS A 127 -33.45 51.83 43.89
CA LYS A 127 -33.45 50.37 43.73
C LYS A 127 -34.04 50.03 42.37
N VAL A 128 -33.31 49.26 41.57
CA VAL A 128 -33.85 48.63 40.37
C VAL A 128 -34.30 47.22 40.75
N VAL A 129 -35.62 46.97 40.68
CA VAL A 129 -36.21 45.65 40.91
C VAL A 129 -36.60 45.09 39.55
N THR A 130 -35.95 44.00 39.15
CA THR A 130 -36.22 43.34 37.87
C THR A 130 -37.26 42.24 38.07
N LYS A 131 -38.38 42.34 37.35
CA LYS A 131 -39.40 41.28 37.29
C LYS A 131 -38.96 40.23 36.26
N ILE A 132 -38.75 39.00 36.71
CA ILE A 132 -38.38 37.86 35.87
C ILE A 132 -39.57 36.89 35.84
N THR A 133 -40.08 36.61 34.64
CA THR A 133 -41.12 35.59 34.45
C THR A 133 -40.47 34.25 34.11
N GLU A 134 -40.72 33.24 34.95
CA GLU A 134 -40.30 31.85 34.75
C GLU A 134 -41.53 31.00 34.33
N TYR A 135 -41.39 30.30 33.20
CA TYR A 135 -42.38 29.38 32.64
C TYR A 135 -41.98 27.93 32.96
N PHE A 136 -42.87 27.18 33.58
CA PHE A 136 -42.63 25.82 34.05
C PHE A 136 -43.28 24.80 33.11
N TRP A 137 -42.56 23.73 32.81
CA TRP A 137 -42.95 22.66 31.89
C TRP A 137 -42.70 21.30 32.54
N LYS A 138 -43.67 20.38 32.47
CA LYS A 138 -43.46 18.99 32.85
C LYS A 138 -42.77 18.26 31.71
N PHE A 139 -41.56 17.78 31.94
CA PHE A 139 -40.92 16.79 31.09
C PHE A 139 -41.13 15.40 31.69
N GLU A 140 -41.59 14.45 30.87
CA GLU A 140 -41.81 13.06 31.23
C GLU A 140 -41.10 12.16 30.21
N ALA A 141 -40.32 11.19 30.71
CA ALA A 141 -39.70 10.17 29.88
C ALA A 141 -40.11 8.78 30.38
N LYS A 142 -40.78 8.02 29.52
CA LYS A 142 -41.06 6.60 29.74
C LYS A 142 -40.10 5.77 28.89
N TYR A 143 -39.51 4.72 29.46
CA TYR A 143 -38.70 3.79 28.68
C TYR A 143 -38.87 2.32 29.13
N GLU A 144 -38.59 1.41 28.23
CA GLU A 144 -38.62 -0.04 28.47
C GLU A 144 -37.53 -0.77 27.68
N LEU A 145 -36.95 -1.79 28.32
CA LEU A 145 -36.06 -2.77 27.72
C LEU A 145 -36.81 -4.11 27.63
N LEU A 146 -37.03 -4.56 26.40
CA LEU A 146 -37.76 -5.78 26.07
C LEU A 146 -36.82 -6.79 25.43
N ALA A 147 -36.95 -8.07 25.76
CA ALA A 147 -36.52 -9.16 24.89
C ALA A 147 -37.68 -9.59 24.00
N ILE A 148 -37.43 -9.79 22.70
CA ILE A 148 -38.46 -10.14 21.70
C ILE A 148 -38.05 -11.34 20.84
N ARG A 149 -39.05 -12.18 20.51
CA ARG A 149 -38.92 -13.30 19.57
C ARG A 149 -39.30 -12.85 18.16
N GLY A 150 -38.37 -12.94 17.21
CA GLY A 150 -38.56 -12.45 15.84
C GLY A 150 -38.81 -10.95 15.81
N VAL A 151 -40.00 -10.54 15.35
CA VAL A 151 -40.44 -9.13 15.30
C VAL A 151 -41.27 -8.70 16.52
N GLY A 152 -41.61 -9.62 17.44
CA GLY A 152 -42.46 -9.30 18.60
C GLY A 152 -43.92 -9.00 18.23
N GLU A 153 -44.50 -9.78 17.31
CA GLU A 153 -45.89 -9.60 16.84
C GLU A 153 -46.91 -9.69 17.98
N THR A 154 -46.86 -10.76 18.78
CA THR A 154 -47.81 -10.99 19.88
C THR A 154 -47.27 -10.48 21.22
N ALA A 155 -48.12 -10.46 22.25
CA ALA A 155 -47.67 -10.22 23.62
C ALA A 155 -46.77 -11.36 24.13
N ASP A 156 -47.04 -12.61 23.75
CA ASP A 156 -46.25 -13.78 24.14
C ASP A 156 -44.85 -13.81 23.49
N ASP A 157 -44.67 -13.14 22.35
CA ASP A 157 -43.36 -12.90 21.72
C ASP A 157 -42.53 -11.80 22.39
N ARG A 158 -42.99 -11.22 23.52
CA ARG A 158 -42.31 -10.14 24.25
C ARG A 158 -42.10 -10.51 25.72
N LEU A 159 -40.98 -10.07 26.27
CA LEU A 159 -40.61 -10.26 27.67
C LEU A 159 -39.98 -8.95 28.17
N CYS A 160 -40.62 -8.29 29.14
CA CYS A 160 -40.08 -7.07 29.73
C CYS A 160 -38.95 -7.42 30.72
N LEU A 161 -37.79 -6.77 30.57
CA LEU A 161 -36.65 -6.88 31.49
C LEU A 161 -36.64 -5.70 32.47
N MET A 162 -36.89 -4.49 31.97
CA MET A 162 -36.94 -3.25 32.74
C MET A 162 -37.98 -2.30 32.13
N THR A 163 -38.75 -1.61 32.96
CA THR A 163 -39.62 -0.50 32.55
C THR A 163 -39.58 0.61 33.60
N ARG A 164 -39.60 1.87 33.16
CA ARG A 164 -39.53 3.06 34.02
C ARG A 164 -40.29 4.22 33.39
N THR A 165 -40.86 5.07 34.25
CA THR A 165 -41.37 6.40 33.89
C THR A 165 -40.77 7.39 34.87
N GLY A 166 -40.05 8.39 34.38
CA GLY A 166 -39.45 9.46 35.16
C GLY A 166 -39.98 10.83 34.74
N GLN A 167 -39.93 11.81 35.64
CA GLN A 167 -40.44 13.16 35.39
C GLN A 167 -39.59 14.25 36.06
N ALA A 168 -39.52 15.43 35.43
CA ALA A 168 -38.84 16.62 35.94
C ALA A 168 -39.57 17.91 35.51
N GLU A 169 -39.41 18.98 36.28
CA GLU A 169 -39.87 20.33 35.90
C GLU A 169 -38.74 21.11 35.21
N LEU A 170 -39.00 21.60 34.00
CA LEU A 170 -38.08 22.46 33.24
C LEU A 170 -38.57 23.90 33.28
N ILE A 171 -37.64 24.86 33.32
CA ILE A 171 -37.95 26.29 33.46
C ILE A 171 -37.37 27.07 32.28
N THR A 172 -38.17 27.93 31.65
CA THR A 172 -37.76 28.84 30.57
C THR A 172 -38.12 30.29 30.89
N SER A 173 -37.34 31.26 30.40
CA SER A 173 -37.60 32.70 30.55
C SER A 173 -38.56 33.28 29.50
N ALA A 174 -38.95 32.46 28.51
CA ALA A 174 -39.93 32.78 27.48
C ALA A 174 -40.97 31.66 27.37
N LYS A 175 -42.18 31.99 26.89
CA LYS A 175 -43.31 31.06 26.75
C LYS A 175 -43.19 30.13 25.53
N GLN A 176 -42.05 29.46 25.42
CA GLN A 176 -41.69 28.53 24.35
C GLN A 176 -41.27 27.21 24.98
N SER A 177 -41.82 26.08 24.50
CA SER A 177 -41.52 24.77 25.08
C SER A 177 -40.04 24.39 24.89
N PRO A 178 -39.34 23.92 25.94
CA PRO A 178 -37.92 23.54 25.85
C PRO A 178 -37.70 22.22 25.08
N ARG A 179 -38.75 21.44 24.83
CA ARG A 179 -38.75 20.20 24.05
C ARG A 179 -40.06 20.06 23.23
N PRO A 180 -40.09 19.21 22.17
CA PRO A 180 -41.33 18.88 21.47
C PRO A 180 -42.39 18.30 22.43
N GLU A 181 -43.67 18.57 22.18
CA GLU A 181 -44.77 18.21 23.10
C GLU A 181 -44.88 16.71 23.34
N VAL A 182 -44.74 15.91 22.27
CA VAL A 182 -44.72 14.43 22.32
C VAL A 182 -43.75 13.92 21.25
N LYS A 183 -42.88 12.99 21.62
CA LYS A 183 -41.94 12.31 20.71
C LYS A 183 -42.02 10.80 20.94
N LYS A 184 -42.70 10.10 20.03
CA LYS A 184 -43.04 8.67 20.15
C LYS A 184 -42.70 7.89 18.85
N PRO A 185 -41.74 6.96 18.87
CA PRO A 185 -40.73 6.77 19.91
C PRO A 185 -39.75 7.96 19.93
N ALA A 186 -39.27 8.32 21.13
CA ALA A 186 -38.16 9.23 21.30
C ALA A 186 -36.82 8.61 20.91
N VAL A 187 -36.65 7.32 21.26
CA VAL A 187 -35.56 6.44 20.86
C VAL A 187 -36.13 5.05 20.65
N LYS A 188 -35.69 4.36 19.59
CA LYS A 188 -35.94 2.93 19.38
C LYS A 188 -34.64 2.29 18.90
N LEU A 189 -34.07 1.42 19.72
CA LEU A 189 -32.82 0.70 19.46
C LEU A 189 -33.08 -0.81 19.55
N GLN A 190 -32.37 -1.61 18.76
CA GLN A 190 -32.50 -3.07 18.79
C GLN A 190 -31.17 -3.76 18.47
N VAL A 191 -30.88 -4.84 19.20
CA VAL A 191 -29.71 -5.71 18.98
C VAL A 191 -30.16 -7.17 18.93
N ASN A 192 -29.63 -7.92 17.98
CA ASN A 192 -29.78 -9.37 17.91
C ASN A 192 -28.83 -9.99 18.95
N VAL A 193 -29.37 -10.76 19.89
CA VAL A 193 -28.63 -11.46 20.96
C VAL A 193 -28.77 -12.98 20.87
N ASN A 194 -29.28 -13.47 19.75
CA ASN A 194 -29.55 -14.88 19.50
C ASN A 194 -28.29 -15.77 19.61
N TRP A 195 -27.11 -15.21 19.30
CA TRP A 195 -25.83 -15.90 19.46
C TRP A 195 -25.53 -16.21 20.94
N LEU A 196 -25.78 -15.26 21.85
CA LEU A 196 -25.53 -15.42 23.29
C LEU A 196 -26.30 -16.63 23.85
N PHE A 197 -27.59 -16.74 23.53
CA PHE A 197 -28.46 -17.81 24.02
C PHE A 197 -28.22 -19.16 23.33
N ARG A 198 -27.73 -19.17 22.07
CA ARG A 198 -27.35 -20.41 21.37
C ARG A 198 -26.03 -21.01 21.84
N ASN A 199 -25.16 -20.23 22.49
CA ASN A 199 -23.89 -20.71 23.07
C ASN A 199 -24.02 -21.13 24.55
N LEU A 200 -25.24 -21.45 24.99
CA LEU A 200 -25.53 -22.09 26.28
C LEU A 200 -25.82 -23.58 26.06
N LYS A 201 -25.30 -24.45 26.95
CA LYS A 201 -25.57 -25.91 26.89
C LYS A 201 -27.09 -26.17 26.92
N SER A 202 -27.57 -27.16 26.16
CA SER A 202 -29.03 -27.33 25.97
C SER A 202 -29.79 -27.86 27.20
N ASP A 203 -29.03 -28.36 28.17
CA ASP A 203 -29.41 -29.07 29.39
C ASP A 203 -29.09 -28.29 30.69
N LYS A 204 -28.24 -27.25 30.60
CA LYS A 204 -27.80 -26.39 31.72
C LYS A 204 -27.63 -24.95 31.26
N VAL A 205 -27.98 -23.98 32.11
CA VAL A 205 -27.73 -22.55 31.85
C VAL A 205 -26.27 -22.21 32.18
N VAL A 206 -25.35 -22.75 31.38
CA VAL A 206 -23.90 -22.48 31.42
C VAL A 206 -23.38 -22.30 29.99
N PRO A 207 -22.32 -21.50 29.77
CA PRO A 207 -21.67 -21.36 28.48
C PRO A 207 -21.13 -22.69 27.94
N GLY A 208 -21.13 -22.84 26.62
CA GLY A 208 -20.67 -24.03 25.89
C GLY A 208 -19.99 -23.71 24.56
N PHE A 209 -19.32 -22.56 24.45
CA PHE A 209 -18.58 -22.17 23.25
C PHE A 209 -17.30 -23.01 23.09
N ILE A 210 -17.09 -23.55 21.89
CA ILE A 210 -15.90 -24.32 21.47
C ILE A 210 -15.49 -23.80 20.08
N VAL A 211 -14.19 -23.74 19.77
CA VAL A 211 -13.73 -23.46 18.40
C VAL A 211 -13.67 -24.75 17.59
N ASN A 212 -14.32 -24.80 16.42
CA ASN A 212 -14.25 -25.95 15.52
C ASN A 212 -12.90 -26.00 14.77
N ARG A 213 -11.90 -26.61 15.42
CA ARG A 213 -10.53 -26.76 14.91
C ARG A 213 -10.43 -27.62 13.63
N LEU A 214 -11.50 -28.35 13.27
CA LEU A 214 -11.58 -29.18 12.05
C LEU A 214 -12.26 -28.46 10.88
N ALA A 215 -12.77 -27.24 11.07
CA ALA A 215 -13.32 -26.44 9.98
C ALA A 215 -12.20 -26.01 9.01
N LYS A 216 -12.43 -26.18 7.69
CA LYS A 216 -11.45 -25.85 6.63
C LYS A 216 -10.90 -24.42 6.71
N ASP A 217 -11.73 -23.48 7.19
CA ASP A 217 -11.40 -22.06 7.30
C ASP A 217 -10.88 -21.65 8.70
N CYS A 218 -10.71 -22.60 9.62
CA CYS A 218 -10.06 -22.36 10.91
C CYS A 218 -8.54 -22.25 10.73
N LYS A 219 -8.03 -21.01 10.76
CA LYS A 219 -6.60 -20.70 10.57
C LYS A 219 -5.87 -20.60 11.91
N THR A 220 -6.41 -19.85 12.86
CA THR A 220 -5.81 -19.66 14.20
C THR A 220 -6.89 -19.51 15.29
N PRO A 221 -6.54 -19.50 16.59
CA PRO A 221 -7.49 -19.20 17.66
C PRO A 221 -8.25 -17.88 17.49
N ARG A 222 -7.66 -16.84 16.86
CA ARG A 222 -8.37 -15.59 16.51
C ARG A 222 -9.06 -15.67 15.15
N ARG A 223 -8.54 -16.43 14.18
CA ARG A 223 -8.99 -16.45 12.78
C ARG A 223 -9.71 -17.75 12.45
N ASN A 224 -10.95 -17.84 12.90
CA ASN A 224 -11.91 -18.91 12.62
C ASN A 224 -13.33 -18.32 12.66
N GLU A 225 -14.32 -19.04 12.13
CA GLU A 225 -15.69 -18.54 12.00
C GLU A 225 -16.40 -18.38 13.35
N ASP A 226 -16.23 -19.31 14.29
CA ASP A 226 -16.90 -19.28 15.60
C ASP A 226 -16.55 -18.01 16.40
N VAL A 227 -15.26 -17.68 16.43
CA VAL A 227 -14.72 -16.46 17.06
C VAL A 227 -15.08 -15.20 16.27
N GLN A 228 -15.25 -15.29 14.95
CA GLN A 228 -15.70 -14.16 14.15
C GLN A 228 -17.19 -13.85 14.37
N GLN A 229 -18.04 -14.86 14.58
CA GLN A 229 -19.43 -14.68 15.03
C GLN A 229 -19.49 -14.09 16.44
N ALA A 230 -18.64 -14.57 17.37
CA ALA A 230 -18.49 -13.98 18.69
C ALA A 230 -18.11 -12.48 18.60
N TYR A 231 -17.23 -12.11 17.67
CA TYR A 231 -16.82 -10.73 17.43
C TYR A 231 -17.96 -9.85 16.92
N TYR A 232 -18.75 -10.32 15.96
CA TYR A 232 -19.94 -9.60 15.48
C TYR A 232 -21.03 -9.46 16.57
N HIS A 233 -21.18 -10.45 17.44
CA HIS A 233 -22.08 -10.36 18.60
C HIS A 233 -21.58 -9.29 19.60
N CYS A 234 -20.34 -9.40 20.06
CA CYS A 234 -19.76 -8.48 21.05
C CYS A 234 -19.72 -7.03 20.55
N GLU A 235 -19.42 -6.81 19.26
CA GLU A 235 -19.47 -5.47 18.67
C GLU A 235 -20.87 -4.86 18.71
N ARG A 236 -21.90 -5.62 18.29
CA ARG A 236 -23.28 -5.13 18.23
C ARG A 236 -23.87 -4.89 19.61
N VAL A 237 -23.56 -5.76 20.58
CA VAL A 237 -23.96 -5.58 21.99
C VAL A 237 -23.25 -4.39 22.62
N ALA A 238 -21.95 -4.19 22.39
CA ALA A 238 -21.23 -3.01 22.88
C ALA A 238 -21.77 -1.70 22.29
N VAL A 239 -22.10 -1.67 20.99
CA VAL A 239 -22.71 -0.49 20.35
C VAL A 239 -24.10 -0.21 20.93
N PHE A 240 -24.97 -1.21 21.06
CA PHE A 240 -26.29 -1.06 21.66
C PHE A 240 -26.21 -0.57 23.10
N ALA A 241 -25.35 -1.18 23.92
CA ALA A 241 -25.19 -0.82 25.32
C ALA A 241 -24.69 0.62 25.48
N LYS A 242 -23.70 1.04 24.68
CA LYS A 242 -23.23 2.44 24.63
C LYS A 242 -24.31 3.43 24.16
N GLN A 243 -25.17 3.04 23.21
CA GLN A 243 -26.27 3.90 22.74
C GLN A 243 -27.36 4.06 23.80
N VAL A 244 -27.76 2.98 24.49
CA VAL A 244 -28.75 3.03 25.58
C VAL A 244 -28.18 3.78 26.79
N SER A 245 -26.93 3.51 27.19
CA SER A 245 -26.29 4.24 28.29
C SER A 245 -26.11 5.73 27.98
N SER A 246 -25.84 6.09 26.71
CA SER A 246 -25.80 7.49 26.27
C SER A 246 -27.17 8.17 26.31
N TYR A 247 -28.26 7.47 25.94
CA TYR A 247 -29.61 8.01 26.08
C TYR A 247 -29.96 8.27 27.54
N LEU A 248 -29.76 7.26 28.41
CA LEU A 248 -30.01 7.39 29.84
C LEU A 248 -29.14 8.51 30.45
N SER A 249 -27.86 8.62 30.08
CA SER A 249 -26.98 9.74 30.47
C SER A 249 -27.53 11.12 30.09
N GLY A 250 -28.25 11.22 28.97
CA GLY A 250 -28.94 12.45 28.56
C GLY A 250 -30.06 12.88 29.51
N LEU A 251 -30.72 11.95 30.20
CA LEU A 251 -31.74 12.26 31.21
C LEU A 251 -31.14 12.95 32.44
N PHE A 252 -29.91 12.59 32.84
CA PHE A 252 -29.19 13.26 33.92
C PHE A 252 -28.92 14.73 33.58
N GLN A 253 -28.51 15.03 32.35
CA GLN A 253 -28.26 16.40 31.89
C GLN A 253 -29.54 17.25 31.99
N ILE A 254 -30.67 16.69 31.56
CA ILE A 254 -32.00 17.33 31.67
C ILE A 254 -32.36 17.58 33.14
N GLN A 255 -32.12 16.62 34.03
CA GLN A 255 -32.37 16.80 35.48
C GLN A 255 -31.42 17.80 36.14
N THR A 256 -30.15 17.89 35.71
CA THR A 256 -29.23 18.93 36.25
C THR A 256 -29.62 20.35 35.82
N ALA A 257 -30.23 20.51 34.64
CA ALA A 257 -30.81 21.79 34.24
C ALA A 257 -32.03 22.19 35.11
N ALA A 258 -32.73 21.23 35.70
CA ALA A 258 -33.84 21.43 36.64
C ALA A 258 -33.39 21.79 38.08
N LYS A 259 -32.33 22.61 38.21
CA LYS A 259 -31.81 23.19 39.47
C LYS A 259 -31.39 22.17 40.57
N LYS A 260 -31.17 20.88 40.26
CA LYS A 260 -30.57 19.88 41.17
C LYS A 260 -29.16 19.49 40.74
N SER A 261 -28.15 19.71 41.59
CA SER A 261 -26.80 19.16 41.40
C SER A 261 -26.81 17.64 41.60
N LEU A 262 -26.25 16.89 40.64
CA LEU A 262 -26.03 15.44 40.72
C LEU A 262 -24.53 15.14 40.57
N ASP A 263 -24.02 14.13 41.28
CA ASP A 263 -22.64 13.69 41.09
C ASP A 263 -22.51 12.82 39.83
N LEU A 264 -22.33 13.48 38.69
CA LEU A 264 -22.08 12.82 37.41
C LEU A 264 -20.66 12.23 37.30
N ALA A 265 -19.78 12.43 38.30
CA ALA A 265 -18.50 11.74 38.37
C ALA A 265 -18.65 10.31 38.94
N ALA A 266 -19.61 10.08 39.85
CA ALA A 266 -19.92 8.73 40.37
C ALA A 266 -20.31 7.71 39.28
N LEU A 267 -20.81 8.19 38.12
CA LEU A 267 -21.12 7.39 36.93
C LEU A 267 -19.89 6.97 36.10
N ARG A 268 -18.69 7.50 36.39
CA ARG A 268 -17.45 7.16 35.67
C ARG A 268 -16.86 5.88 36.29
N GLY A 269 -17.35 4.74 35.82
CA GLY A 269 -17.06 3.43 36.39
C GLY A 269 -15.91 2.63 35.77
N ASP A 270 -15.06 3.26 34.92
CA ASP A 270 -14.10 2.58 34.04
C ASP A 270 -13.12 1.61 34.74
N ASP A 271 -12.91 1.73 36.05
CA ASP A 271 -12.18 0.75 36.89
C ASP A 271 -12.91 0.33 38.18
N SER A 272 -14.16 0.74 38.41
CA SER A 272 -14.88 0.41 39.67
C SER A 272 -15.59 -0.95 39.68
N VAL A 273 -15.83 -1.55 38.52
CA VAL A 273 -16.42 -2.90 38.39
C VAL A 273 -15.38 -3.84 37.77
N PHE A 274 -15.13 -4.98 38.40
CA PHE A 274 -14.15 -5.95 37.93
C PHE A 274 -14.65 -6.67 36.66
N SER A 275 -13.75 -6.91 35.70
CA SER A 275 -14.05 -7.67 34.47
C SER A 275 -13.30 -9.00 34.49
N PRO A 276 -13.99 -10.16 34.39
CA PRO A 276 -13.38 -11.47 34.50
C PRO A 276 -12.74 -11.96 33.18
N VAL A 277 -12.84 -11.17 32.11
CA VAL A 277 -12.42 -11.56 30.76
C VAL A 277 -10.99 -11.07 30.50
N LEU A 278 -10.01 -11.94 30.78
CA LEU A 278 -8.58 -11.59 30.78
C LEU A 278 -7.75 -12.70 30.09
N PRO A 279 -6.73 -12.37 29.27
CA PRO A 279 -5.83 -13.34 28.63
C PRO A 279 -4.76 -13.86 29.61
N VAL A 280 -5.21 -14.53 30.68
CA VAL A 280 -4.39 -14.99 31.80
C VAL A 280 -4.26 -16.51 31.78
N MET A 281 -3.05 -16.99 32.08
CA MET A 281 -2.74 -18.41 32.28
C MET A 281 -2.26 -18.63 33.72
N VAL A 282 -2.41 -19.85 34.22
CA VAL A 282 -2.05 -20.25 35.59
C VAL A 282 -1.34 -21.59 35.54
N GLN A 283 -0.08 -21.65 35.96
CA GLN A 283 0.63 -22.92 36.04
C GLN A 283 0.09 -23.74 37.23
N SER A 284 -0.52 -24.89 36.95
CA SER A 284 -1.06 -25.78 37.98
C SER A 284 0.09 -26.55 38.66
N SER A 285 0.58 -26.04 39.79
CA SER A 285 1.66 -26.64 40.57
C SER A 285 1.22 -27.85 41.42
N GLN A 286 -0.07 -27.93 41.78
CA GLN A 286 -0.69 -29.04 42.51
C GLN A 286 -2.14 -29.26 42.06
N ALA A 287 -2.64 -30.49 42.23
CA ALA A 287 -4.04 -30.82 41.98
C ALA A 287 -4.93 -30.26 43.12
N ALA A 288 -5.72 -29.23 42.82
CA ALA A 288 -6.59 -28.59 43.80
C ALA A 288 -7.81 -29.50 44.14
N ILE A 289 -7.83 -30.01 45.37
CA ILE A 289 -9.02 -30.62 45.99
C ILE A 289 -9.41 -29.72 47.18
N GLU A 290 -10.27 -28.73 46.94
CA GLU A 290 -10.99 -28.02 48.00
C GLU A 290 -12.46 -27.81 47.62
N ASP A 291 -13.28 -27.60 48.65
CA ASP A 291 -14.73 -27.79 48.64
C ASP A 291 -15.50 -26.61 48.01
N LEU A 292 -16.75 -26.88 47.61
CA LEU A 292 -17.67 -25.84 47.15
C LEU A 292 -18.17 -25.01 48.34
N GLY A 293 -17.60 -23.81 48.49
CA GLY A 293 -18.25 -22.74 49.24
C GLY A 293 -19.70 -22.53 48.74
N PRO A 294 -20.65 -22.20 49.64
CA PRO A 294 -22.07 -22.16 49.30
C PRO A 294 -22.37 -21.23 48.12
N GLY A 295 -23.33 -21.64 47.28
CA GLY A 295 -23.54 -21.09 45.95
C GLY A 295 -23.55 -19.56 45.87
N GLY A 296 -22.61 -19.01 45.10
CA GLY A 296 -22.42 -17.57 44.96
C GLY A 296 -23.51 -16.86 44.15
N GLU A 297 -23.56 -15.53 44.28
CA GLU A 297 -24.63 -14.65 43.81
C GLU A 297 -24.74 -14.49 42.27
N ALA A 298 -23.89 -15.15 41.50
CA ALA A 298 -23.85 -15.02 40.05
C ALA A 298 -25.02 -15.76 39.37
N LEU A 299 -25.65 -15.12 38.38
CA LEU A 299 -26.75 -15.70 37.61
C LEU A 299 -26.29 -16.86 36.71
N VAL A 300 -25.08 -16.74 36.15
CA VAL A 300 -24.45 -17.71 35.24
C VAL A 300 -23.00 -17.93 35.64
N LEU A 301 -22.61 -19.21 35.69
CA LEU A 301 -21.25 -19.68 35.92
C LEU A 301 -20.75 -20.48 34.71
N VAL A 302 -19.44 -20.69 34.64
CA VAL A 302 -18.77 -21.53 33.63
C VAL A 302 -18.64 -22.96 34.16
N GLU A 303 -18.73 -23.93 33.25
CA GLU A 303 -18.45 -25.35 33.49
C GLU A 303 -17.31 -25.80 32.55
N SER A 304 -16.69 -26.95 32.79
CA SER A 304 -15.82 -27.57 31.79
C SER A 304 -16.60 -27.82 30.49
N VAL A 305 -15.99 -27.50 29.36
CA VAL A 305 -16.59 -27.67 28.02
C VAL A 305 -16.03 -28.92 27.31
N HIS A 306 -14.84 -29.37 27.72
CA HIS A 306 -14.23 -30.64 27.34
C HIS A 306 -14.15 -31.54 28.57
N GLU A 307 -14.39 -32.85 28.40
CA GLU A 307 -14.34 -33.82 29.50
C GLU A 307 -12.92 -34.33 29.80
N GLU A 308 -12.00 -34.29 28.81
CA GLU A 308 -10.65 -34.88 28.89
C GLU A 308 -9.49 -33.87 28.69
N ALA A 309 -9.77 -32.56 28.60
CA ALA A 309 -8.74 -31.56 28.27
C ALA A 309 -7.76 -31.28 29.42
N GLN A 310 -6.68 -32.07 29.48
CA GLN A 310 -5.58 -31.90 30.44
C GLN A 310 -4.58 -30.83 29.97
N SER A 311 -4.84 -29.56 30.29
CA SER A 311 -3.83 -28.48 30.22
C SER A 311 -3.34 -28.11 31.61
N ASN A 312 -2.01 -28.16 31.81
CA ASN A 312 -1.36 -27.79 33.08
C ASN A 312 -1.17 -26.27 33.25
N VAL A 313 -1.71 -25.47 32.32
CA VAL A 313 -1.43 -24.03 32.18
C VAL A 313 -2.74 -23.20 32.11
N GLN A 314 -3.89 -23.86 32.06
CA GLN A 314 -5.21 -23.22 31.97
C GLN A 314 -5.74 -22.82 33.36
N MET A 315 -6.36 -21.63 33.45
CA MET A 315 -7.13 -21.24 34.62
C MET A 315 -8.30 -22.22 34.86
N THR A 316 -8.45 -22.71 36.09
CA THR A 316 -9.47 -23.74 36.38
C THR A 316 -10.90 -23.21 36.25
N VAL A 317 -11.87 -24.12 36.12
CA VAL A 317 -13.30 -23.78 36.15
C VAL A 317 -13.69 -23.11 37.49
N GLN A 318 -13.11 -23.57 38.60
CA GLN A 318 -13.32 -22.95 39.92
C GLN A 318 -12.80 -21.51 39.96
N ASP A 319 -11.58 -21.27 39.46
CA ASP A 319 -10.97 -19.94 39.44
C ASP A 319 -11.73 -18.97 38.51
N SER A 320 -12.14 -19.46 37.34
CA SER A 320 -13.02 -18.73 36.41
C SER A 320 -14.32 -18.28 37.09
N ASN A 321 -14.90 -19.15 37.92
CA ASN A 321 -16.12 -18.85 38.67
C ASN A 321 -15.88 -17.91 39.87
N ARG A 322 -14.72 -17.94 40.53
CA ARG A 322 -14.32 -16.93 41.53
C ARG A 322 -14.20 -15.54 40.90
N LEU A 323 -13.65 -15.42 39.68
CA LEU A 323 -13.57 -14.16 38.95
C LEU A 323 -14.97 -13.61 38.59
N LEU A 324 -15.90 -14.47 38.17
CA LEU A 324 -17.31 -14.10 37.91
C LEU A 324 -18.06 -13.69 39.19
N GLN A 325 -17.74 -14.29 40.34
CA GLN A 325 -18.31 -13.89 41.63
C GLN A 325 -17.81 -12.52 42.10
N GLU A 326 -16.52 -12.20 41.90
CA GLU A 326 -15.99 -10.87 42.21
C GLU A 326 -16.51 -9.77 41.26
N GLU A 327 -16.76 -10.10 39.98
CA GLU A 327 -17.51 -9.21 39.07
C GLU A 327 -18.88 -8.86 39.65
N VAL A 328 -19.68 -9.87 39.99
CA VAL A 328 -21.04 -9.65 40.52
C VAL A 328 -21.01 -8.90 41.85
N ARG A 329 -20.09 -9.25 42.75
CA ARG A 329 -19.87 -8.54 44.03
C ARG A 329 -19.48 -7.08 43.83
N THR A 330 -18.57 -6.77 42.91
CA THR A 330 -18.16 -5.37 42.64
C THR A 330 -19.25 -4.57 41.94
N LEU A 331 -20.06 -5.22 41.08
CA LEU A 331 -21.24 -4.61 40.47
C LEU A 331 -22.33 -4.30 41.52
N THR A 332 -22.61 -5.22 42.45
CA THR A 332 -23.55 -5.02 43.57
C THR A 332 -23.03 -3.96 44.55
N GLY A 333 -21.74 -3.94 44.86
CA GLY A 333 -21.11 -2.87 45.64
C GLY A 333 -21.32 -1.50 44.97
N LYS A 334 -21.05 -1.41 43.67
CA LYS A 334 -21.28 -0.18 42.90
C LYS A 334 -22.75 0.20 42.80
N GLN A 335 -23.69 -0.75 42.90
CA GLN A 335 -25.12 -0.47 43.03
C GLN A 335 -25.45 0.25 44.34
N ALA A 336 -24.80 -0.13 45.44
CA ALA A 336 -24.95 0.53 46.74
C ALA A 336 -24.38 1.96 46.71
N ASP A 337 -23.16 2.16 46.20
CA ASP A 337 -22.57 3.51 46.04
C ASP A 337 -23.52 4.47 45.29
N LEU A 338 -24.13 3.98 44.21
CA LEU A 338 -25.06 4.75 43.38
C LEU A 338 -26.43 4.96 44.04
N ALA A 339 -26.80 4.12 45.01
CA ALA A 339 -28.01 4.31 45.81
C ALA A 339 -27.84 5.38 46.90
N GLU A 340 -26.61 5.66 47.34
CA GLU A 340 -26.29 6.82 48.19
C GLU A 340 -26.13 8.12 47.37
N ALA A 341 -25.50 8.04 46.19
CA ALA A 341 -25.18 9.21 45.36
C ALA A 341 -26.35 9.79 44.54
N PHE A 342 -27.42 9.01 44.28
CA PHE A 342 -28.54 9.41 43.41
C PHE A 342 -29.91 9.31 44.09
N PRO A 343 -30.85 10.23 43.78
CA PRO A 343 -32.17 10.25 44.40
C PRO A 343 -33.01 9.00 44.02
N GLU A 344 -34.05 8.74 44.81
CA GLU A 344 -35.03 7.69 44.51
C GLU A 344 -36.01 8.12 43.40
N ASP A 345 -36.42 9.40 43.42
CA ASP A 345 -37.43 10.01 42.54
C ASP A 345 -36.85 11.04 41.56
N GLY A 346 -37.39 11.05 40.34
CA GLY A 346 -37.10 12.08 39.33
C GLY A 346 -37.19 11.55 37.89
N LEU A 347 -36.38 12.13 37.02
CA LEU A 347 -36.10 11.69 35.65
C LEU A 347 -34.84 10.83 35.57
N ALA A 348 -33.91 11.04 36.51
CA ALA A 348 -32.65 10.33 36.63
C ALA A 348 -32.41 9.99 38.12
N THR A 349 -32.51 8.70 38.44
CA THR A 349 -32.50 8.16 39.82
C THR A 349 -31.39 7.12 39.95
N ARG A 350 -31.23 6.53 41.14
CA ARG A 350 -30.31 5.39 41.35
C ARG A 350 -30.51 4.23 40.36
N THR A 351 -31.73 4.03 39.84
CA THR A 351 -32.02 2.97 38.84
C THR A 351 -31.45 3.30 37.46
N GLU A 352 -31.65 4.52 36.94
CA GLU A 352 -31.00 4.96 35.70
C GLU A 352 -29.48 4.99 35.86
N ALA A 353 -28.97 5.36 37.04
CA ALA A 353 -27.53 5.46 37.32
C ALA A 353 -26.86 4.09 37.26
N PHE A 354 -27.44 3.11 37.94
CA PHE A 354 -26.98 1.73 37.88
C PHE A 354 -27.14 1.12 36.48
N ALA A 355 -28.24 1.43 35.77
CA ALA A 355 -28.44 0.96 34.40
C ALA A 355 -27.38 1.51 33.42
N VAL A 356 -26.96 2.78 33.57
CA VAL A 356 -25.83 3.35 32.82
C VAL A 356 -24.54 2.57 33.08
N VAL A 357 -24.21 2.32 34.35
CA VAL A 357 -22.96 1.62 34.73
C VAL A 357 -22.96 0.15 34.30
N ALA A 358 -24.06 -0.58 34.47
CA ALA A 358 -24.17 -1.97 34.02
C ALA A 358 -24.07 -2.09 32.49
N LEU A 359 -24.65 -1.16 31.72
CA LEU A 359 -24.51 -1.14 30.26
C LEU A 359 -23.10 -0.72 29.80
N GLN A 360 -22.45 0.22 30.51
CA GLN A 360 -21.03 0.53 30.29
C GLN A 360 -20.16 -0.69 30.57
N HIS A 361 -20.45 -1.47 31.62
CA HIS A 361 -19.74 -2.71 31.94
C HIS A 361 -19.94 -3.79 30.88
N VAL A 362 -21.17 -4.01 30.37
CA VAL A 362 -21.41 -4.88 29.20
C VAL A 362 -20.53 -4.48 28.00
N ALA A 363 -20.39 -3.17 27.74
CA ALA A 363 -19.54 -2.68 26.67
C ALA A 363 -18.03 -2.81 27.00
N ARG A 364 -17.63 -2.71 28.27
CA ARG A 364 -16.27 -2.99 28.76
C ARG A 364 -15.92 -4.46 28.52
N VAL A 365 -16.77 -5.39 28.96
CA VAL A 365 -16.62 -6.84 28.82
C VAL A 365 -16.43 -7.24 27.35
N CYS A 366 -17.26 -6.71 26.44
CA CYS A 366 -17.11 -6.94 25.00
C CYS A 366 -15.78 -6.41 24.44
N SER A 367 -15.27 -5.28 24.97
CA SER A 367 -13.95 -4.74 24.59
C SER A 367 -12.81 -5.58 25.17
N SER A 368 -12.86 -5.94 26.45
CA SER A 368 -11.87 -6.80 27.12
C SER A 368 -11.77 -8.17 26.45
N TRP A 369 -12.90 -8.74 26.02
CA TRP A 369 -12.93 -9.94 25.18
C TRP A 369 -12.19 -9.75 23.86
N ALA A 370 -12.48 -8.66 23.13
CA ALA A 370 -11.83 -8.37 21.85
C ALA A 370 -10.32 -8.11 22.00
N ASP A 371 -9.92 -7.40 23.07
CA ASP A 371 -8.54 -7.17 23.45
C ASP A 371 -7.84 -8.50 23.82
N ALA A 372 -8.50 -9.39 24.57
CA ALA A 372 -7.96 -10.70 24.99
C ALA A 372 -7.75 -11.67 23.82
N VAL A 373 -8.71 -11.80 22.89
CA VAL A 373 -8.55 -12.66 21.72
C VAL A 373 -7.62 -12.00 20.68
N GLY A 374 -7.51 -10.67 20.66
CA GLY A 374 -6.48 -9.93 19.91
C GLY A 374 -5.06 -10.20 20.43
N TYR A 375 -4.88 -10.20 21.75
CA TYR A 375 -3.61 -10.50 22.42
C TYR A 375 -3.07 -11.89 22.04
N VAL A 376 -3.92 -12.88 21.78
CA VAL A 376 -3.47 -14.21 21.31
C VAL A 376 -2.82 -14.16 19.91
N GLU A 377 -3.26 -13.24 19.03
CA GLU A 377 -2.60 -13.01 17.74
C GLU A 377 -1.30 -12.20 17.88
N ASP A 378 -1.26 -11.23 18.79
CA ASP A 378 -0.06 -10.45 19.10
C ASP A 378 1.05 -11.33 19.73
N MET A 379 0.68 -12.18 20.68
CA MET A 379 1.53 -13.21 21.28
C MET A 379 2.14 -14.14 20.22
N LEU A 380 1.38 -14.50 19.17
CA LEU A 380 1.93 -15.27 18.04
C LEU A 380 2.97 -14.47 17.23
N ARG A 381 2.82 -13.14 17.09
CA ARG A 381 3.82 -12.27 16.44
C ARG A 381 5.10 -12.20 17.27
N LYS A 382 4.96 -11.90 18.57
CA LYS A 382 6.06 -11.84 19.55
C LYS A 382 6.84 -13.16 19.60
N GLN A 383 6.14 -14.30 19.67
CA GLN A 383 6.77 -15.63 19.67
C GLN A 383 7.47 -15.96 18.34
N LEU A 384 6.89 -15.60 17.18
CA LEU A 384 7.55 -15.81 15.87
C LEU A 384 8.81 -14.95 15.72
N ALA A 385 8.73 -13.66 16.10
CA ALA A 385 9.87 -12.75 16.06
C ALA A 385 10.98 -13.20 17.02
N ALA A 386 10.65 -13.64 18.23
CA ALA A 386 11.60 -14.20 19.19
C ALA A 386 12.28 -15.48 18.68
N ALA A 387 11.52 -16.40 18.07
CA ALA A 387 12.05 -17.65 17.51
C ALA A 387 12.99 -17.43 16.30
N ILE A 388 12.79 -16.35 15.54
CA ILE A 388 13.66 -15.94 14.41
C ILE A 388 14.81 -15.04 14.88
N GLY A 389 14.68 -14.41 16.06
CA GLY A 389 15.59 -13.39 16.59
C GLY A 389 15.34 -11.97 16.05
N LYS A 390 14.36 -11.79 15.15
CA LYS A 390 13.87 -10.49 14.66
C LYS A 390 12.54 -10.65 13.89
N GLU A 391 11.88 -9.53 13.62
CA GLU A 391 10.82 -9.49 12.60
C GLU A 391 11.38 -9.69 11.18
N VAL A 392 10.57 -10.29 10.29
CA VAL A 392 10.98 -10.62 8.91
C VAL A 392 10.47 -9.56 7.94
N SER A 393 11.39 -8.79 7.36
CA SER A 393 11.05 -7.84 6.29
C SER A 393 10.84 -8.55 4.93
N PRO A 394 10.17 -7.92 3.96
CA PRO A 394 10.12 -8.43 2.58
C PRO A 394 11.50 -8.60 1.93
N ALA A 395 12.49 -7.77 2.32
CA ALA A 395 13.88 -7.88 1.85
C ALA A 395 14.59 -9.10 2.45
N ASP A 396 14.34 -9.42 3.72
CA ASP A 396 14.82 -10.65 4.36
C ASP A 396 14.22 -11.89 3.70
N PHE A 397 12.93 -11.84 3.38
CA PHE A 397 12.26 -12.91 2.63
C PHE A 397 12.86 -13.08 1.23
N ALA A 398 13.15 -11.99 0.50
CA ALA A 398 13.84 -12.05 -0.80
C ALA A 398 15.23 -12.70 -0.68
N ALA A 399 16.02 -12.28 0.32
CA ALA A 399 17.34 -12.85 0.60
C ALA A 399 17.25 -14.35 0.96
N TYR A 400 16.27 -14.74 1.77
CA TYR A 400 16.00 -16.14 2.08
C TYR A 400 15.64 -16.94 0.83
N MET A 401 14.74 -16.47 -0.03
CA MET A 401 14.37 -17.18 -1.27
C MET A 401 15.58 -17.37 -2.21
N ARG A 402 16.43 -16.33 -2.35
CA ARG A 402 17.70 -16.40 -3.11
C ARG A 402 18.68 -17.45 -2.56
N PHE A 403 18.67 -17.71 -1.25
CA PHE A 403 19.42 -18.80 -0.61
C PHE A 403 18.73 -20.17 -0.81
N HIS A 404 17.41 -20.22 -0.64
CA HIS A 404 16.58 -21.43 -0.77
C HIS A 404 16.67 -22.04 -2.17
N TYR A 405 16.69 -21.22 -3.23
CA TYR A 405 16.86 -21.71 -4.61
C TYR A 405 18.15 -22.53 -4.81
N ARG A 406 19.22 -22.26 -4.05
CA ARG A 406 20.49 -23.03 -4.09
C ARG A 406 20.35 -24.44 -3.49
N LYS A 407 19.35 -24.64 -2.61
CA LYS A 407 18.97 -25.96 -2.09
C LYS A 407 18.01 -26.66 -3.06
N LEU A 408 17.04 -25.92 -3.60
CA LEU A 408 15.97 -26.43 -4.46
C LEU A 408 16.44 -26.91 -5.84
N PHE A 409 17.06 -26.03 -6.64
CA PHE A 409 17.35 -26.30 -8.06
C PHE A 409 18.66 -27.07 -8.27
N HIS A 410 18.73 -27.86 -9.34
CA HIS A 410 20.01 -28.31 -9.90
C HIS A 410 20.82 -27.12 -10.43
N GLU A 411 22.15 -27.22 -10.41
CA GLU A 411 23.07 -26.12 -10.78
C GLU A 411 22.87 -25.57 -12.20
N ALA A 412 22.45 -26.44 -13.14
CA ALA A 412 22.13 -26.03 -14.52
C ALA A 412 20.96 -25.03 -14.58
N PHE A 413 19.93 -25.22 -13.73
CA PHE A 413 18.67 -24.46 -13.69
C PHE A 413 18.60 -23.44 -12.55
N LEU A 414 19.63 -23.37 -11.71
CA LEU A 414 19.74 -22.42 -10.61
C LEU A 414 19.56 -20.97 -11.14
N PRO A 415 18.61 -20.17 -10.61
CA PRO A 415 18.42 -18.79 -11.03
C PRO A 415 19.69 -17.93 -10.89
N LYS A 416 20.01 -17.16 -11.93
CA LYS A 416 21.30 -16.44 -12.10
C LYS A 416 21.06 -14.92 -12.12
N PRO A 417 22.01 -14.11 -11.60
CA PRO A 417 21.91 -12.66 -11.71
C PRO A 417 21.84 -12.21 -13.18
N LEU A 418 20.92 -11.30 -13.50
CA LEU A 418 20.79 -10.66 -14.81
C LEU A 418 21.87 -9.57 -14.95
N CYS A 419 23.11 -10.02 -15.12
CA CYS A 419 24.26 -9.20 -15.45
C CYS A 419 25.15 -10.01 -16.41
N PHE A 420 25.35 -9.50 -17.62
CA PHE A 420 26.14 -10.16 -18.65
C PHE A 420 27.27 -9.25 -19.16
N SER A 421 28.39 -9.87 -19.51
CA SER A 421 29.58 -9.21 -20.05
C SER A 421 29.55 -9.22 -21.56
N VAL A 422 29.53 -8.04 -22.18
CA VAL A 422 29.53 -7.88 -23.64
C VAL A 422 30.96 -8.12 -24.14
N ARG A 423 31.19 -9.17 -24.95
CA ARG A 423 32.52 -9.55 -25.45
C ARG A 423 32.45 -10.26 -26.81
N ARG A 424 33.50 -10.14 -27.64
CA ARG A 424 33.59 -10.76 -28.97
C ARG A 424 33.57 -12.29 -28.91
N SER A 425 34.27 -12.84 -27.93
CA SER A 425 34.38 -14.28 -27.61
C SER A 425 34.83 -14.44 -26.16
N ASP A 426 34.80 -15.65 -25.61
CA ASP A 426 35.24 -15.93 -24.23
C ASP A 426 36.72 -15.65 -23.97
N THR A 427 37.55 -15.65 -25.02
CA THR A 427 38.98 -15.27 -24.96
C THR A 427 39.23 -13.77 -24.90
N HIS A 428 38.21 -12.95 -25.20
CA HIS A 428 38.33 -11.48 -25.24
C HIS A 428 37.91 -10.81 -23.93
N SER A 429 38.60 -9.73 -23.57
CA SER A 429 38.21 -8.86 -22.46
C SER A 429 36.85 -8.21 -22.74
N PRO A 430 35.93 -8.14 -21.75
CA PRO A 430 34.63 -7.50 -21.95
C PRO A 430 34.74 -6.03 -22.38
N GLU A 431 34.00 -5.67 -23.43
CA GLU A 431 33.78 -4.31 -23.90
C GLU A 431 32.86 -3.51 -22.98
N GLY A 432 31.97 -4.20 -22.27
CA GLY A 432 31.03 -3.60 -21.34
C GLY A 432 30.26 -4.64 -20.51
N THR A 433 29.32 -4.16 -19.71
CA THR A 433 28.37 -4.98 -18.95
C THR A 433 26.97 -4.39 -19.05
N VAL A 434 25.97 -5.24 -19.16
CA VAL A 434 24.55 -4.85 -19.10
C VAL A 434 23.85 -5.69 -18.03
N SER A 435 23.06 -5.02 -17.20
CA SER A 435 22.34 -5.60 -16.06
C SER A 435 20.99 -4.95 -15.87
N ILE A 436 20.04 -5.66 -15.26
CA ILE A 436 18.89 -5.02 -14.62
C ILE A 436 19.11 -5.09 -13.10
N GLU A 437 19.14 -3.95 -12.44
CA GLU A 437 19.56 -3.79 -11.05
C GLU A 437 18.38 -3.29 -10.20
N GLU A 438 18.14 -3.96 -9.08
CA GLU A 438 17.18 -3.61 -8.03
C GLU A 438 17.85 -2.71 -6.99
N GLU A 439 17.17 -1.66 -6.54
CA GLU A 439 17.62 -0.85 -5.41
C GLU A 439 17.43 -1.63 -4.09
N VAL A 440 18.56 -1.99 -3.45
CA VAL A 440 18.56 -2.86 -2.28
C VAL A 440 18.48 -2.02 -1.01
N VAL A 441 17.27 -1.85 -0.49
CA VAL A 441 17.04 -1.35 0.88
C VAL A 441 17.53 -2.42 1.87
N GLY A 442 18.82 -2.36 2.21
CA GLY A 442 19.44 -3.24 3.19
C GLY A 442 18.91 -2.99 4.61
N PRO A 443 18.99 -3.99 5.52
CA PRO A 443 18.60 -3.83 6.91
C PRO A 443 19.54 -2.83 7.61
N GLY A 444 19.12 -1.57 7.65
CA GLY A 444 19.91 -0.41 8.11
C GLY A 444 19.81 0.83 7.23
N GLY A 445 19.30 0.73 5.99
CA GLY A 445 19.04 1.86 5.10
C GLY A 445 20.25 2.50 4.41
N ASP A 446 21.47 2.32 4.92
CA ASP A 446 22.68 2.99 4.41
C ASP A 446 23.27 2.41 3.10
N SER A 447 22.68 1.36 2.52
CA SER A 447 23.26 0.62 1.39
C SER A 447 22.70 1.03 0.01
N ASN A 448 23.09 2.20 -0.50
CA ASN A 448 22.79 2.64 -1.88
C ASN A 448 23.57 1.85 -2.96
N ILE A 449 23.59 0.52 -2.86
CA ILE A 449 24.27 -0.39 -3.78
C ILE A 449 23.22 -1.27 -4.46
N ASN A 450 22.78 -0.84 -5.64
CA ASN A 450 21.85 -1.62 -6.46
C ASN A 450 22.49 -2.96 -6.84
N SER A 451 21.69 -4.02 -6.89
CA SER A 451 22.18 -5.38 -7.18
C SER A 451 21.44 -6.01 -8.36
N PRO A 452 22.10 -6.76 -9.26
CA PRO A 452 21.42 -7.36 -10.40
C PRO A 452 20.32 -8.35 -9.98
N ILE A 453 19.12 -8.22 -10.56
CA ILE A 453 17.99 -9.11 -10.27
C ILE A 453 18.31 -10.55 -10.62
N VAL A 454 17.77 -11.51 -9.86
CA VAL A 454 17.99 -12.94 -10.10
C VAL A 454 16.87 -13.48 -10.99
N THR A 455 17.23 -14.18 -12.08
CA THR A 455 16.30 -14.66 -13.12
C THR A 455 16.52 -16.14 -13.44
N MET A 456 15.47 -16.85 -13.83
CA MET A 456 15.57 -18.18 -14.45
C MET A 456 15.90 -17.97 -15.93
N VAL A 457 16.92 -18.65 -16.47
CA VAL A 457 17.50 -18.30 -17.78
C VAL A 457 17.66 -19.52 -18.69
N ALA A 458 16.90 -19.57 -19.78
CA ALA A 458 17.20 -20.45 -20.92
C ALA A 458 18.03 -19.67 -21.96
N SER A 459 19.09 -20.28 -22.48
CA SER A 459 20.00 -19.65 -23.45
C SER A 459 20.17 -20.53 -24.69
N THR A 460 20.22 -19.90 -25.87
CA THR A 460 20.40 -20.55 -27.17
C THR A 460 21.48 -19.80 -27.95
N THR A 461 22.57 -20.48 -28.30
CA THR A 461 23.71 -19.91 -29.05
C THR A 461 23.45 -19.89 -30.56
N GLU A 462 22.97 -21.00 -31.12
CA GLU A 462 22.60 -21.12 -32.53
C GLU A 462 21.11 -20.78 -32.71
N SER A 463 20.81 -19.54 -33.12
CA SER A 463 19.45 -19.06 -33.31
C SER A 463 19.19 -18.60 -34.75
N ALA A 464 18.03 -18.98 -35.32
CA ALA A 464 17.66 -18.56 -36.67
C ALA A 464 17.54 -17.03 -36.74
N PRO A 465 18.10 -16.35 -37.76
CA PRO A 465 18.27 -14.89 -37.78
C PRO A 465 16.93 -14.13 -37.63
N MET A 466 16.99 -12.99 -36.97
CA MET A 466 15.85 -12.08 -36.78
C MET A 466 16.08 -10.77 -37.53
N THR A 467 15.00 -10.04 -37.82
CA THR A 467 15.04 -8.72 -38.44
C THR A 467 14.45 -7.64 -37.55
N PHE A 468 14.82 -6.39 -37.80
CA PHE A 468 14.13 -5.21 -37.29
C PHE A 468 14.13 -4.07 -38.32
N PRO A 469 13.10 -3.21 -38.34
CA PRO A 469 13.05 -2.06 -39.25
C PRO A 469 14.09 -1.01 -38.82
N LEU A 470 14.88 -0.55 -39.79
CA LEU A 470 15.81 0.57 -39.64
C LEU A 470 15.12 1.88 -40.07
N ASN A 471 14.35 1.83 -41.14
CA ASN A 471 13.45 2.90 -41.57
C ASN A 471 12.20 2.29 -42.24
N ALA A 472 11.44 3.07 -43.00
CA ALA A 472 10.19 2.61 -43.63
C ALA A 472 10.39 1.64 -44.82
N SER A 473 11.61 1.47 -45.33
CA SER A 473 11.92 0.63 -46.49
C SER A 473 13.07 -0.37 -46.29
N THR A 474 13.95 -0.17 -45.28
CA THR A 474 15.07 -1.09 -44.99
C THR A 474 14.92 -1.79 -43.64
N ASN A 475 15.28 -3.08 -43.62
CA ASN A 475 15.34 -3.91 -42.42
C ASN A 475 16.78 -4.37 -42.19
N VAL A 476 17.24 -4.34 -40.94
CA VAL A 476 18.52 -4.94 -40.54
C VAL A 476 18.27 -6.38 -40.11
N THR A 477 19.09 -7.30 -40.61
CA THR A 477 19.12 -8.70 -40.15
C THR A 477 20.20 -8.87 -39.07
N PHE A 478 19.90 -9.61 -38.00
CA PHE A 478 20.87 -9.93 -36.95
C PHE A 478 20.84 -11.41 -36.54
N ALA A 479 22.01 -11.92 -36.14
CA ALA A 479 22.23 -13.26 -35.61
C ALA A 479 23.15 -13.21 -34.38
N GLY A 480 23.05 -14.24 -33.54
CA GLY A 480 23.82 -14.38 -32.30
C GLY A 480 23.02 -15.04 -31.17
N GLU A 481 23.48 -14.86 -29.95
CA GLU A 481 22.92 -15.52 -28.76
C GLU A 481 21.55 -14.96 -28.37
N ARG A 482 20.68 -15.84 -27.84
CA ARG A 482 19.37 -15.47 -27.29
C ARG A 482 19.20 -16.01 -25.89
N HIS A 483 18.70 -15.18 -24.99
CA HIS A 483 18.46 -15.52 -23.59
C HIS A 483 17.03 -15.15 -23.20
N LEU A 484 16.26 -16.14 -22.77
CA LEU A 484 14.93 -15.96 -22.21
C LEU A 484 15.05 -15.95 -20.68
N HIS A 485 14.72 -14.82 -20.09
CA HIS A 485 14.79 -14.56 -18.65
C HIS A 485 13.37 -14.49 -18.06
N ALA A 486 13.06 -15.33 -17.08
CA ALA A 486 11.91 -15.10 -16.19
C ALA A 486 12.37 -14.45 -14.89
N TRP A 487 11.71 -13.34 -14.53
CA TRP A 487 11.84 -12.70 -13.22
C TRP A 487 10.55 -12.85 -12.43
N LEU A 488 10.65 -13.35 -11.19
CA LEU A 488 9.56 -13.36 -10.23
C LEU A 488 9.81 -12.30 -9.16
N SER A 489 8.97 -11.26 -9.16
CA SER A 489 8.83 -10.32 -8.05
C SER A 489 7.88 -10.89 -6.99
N HIS A 490 7.97 -10.41 -5.76
CA HIS A 490 6.97 -10.67 -4.72
C HIS A 490 6.63 -9.39 -3.96
N GLN A 491 5.35 -9.14 -3.72
CA GLN A 491 4.86 -7.93 -3.07
C GLN A 491 3.91 -8.29 -1.92
N PHE A 492 4.24 -7.81 -0.72
CA PHE A 492 3.39 -7.93 0.47
C PHE A 492 2.58 -6.64 0.70
N SER A 493 1.47 -6.72 1.43
CA SER A 493 0.61 -5.54 1.68
C SER A 493 1.37 -4.41 2.35
N GLY A 494 1.18 -3.17 1.88
CA GLY A 494 1.87 -2.00 2.42
C GLY A 494 3.32 -1.84 1.96
N GLN A 495 3.85 -2.78 1.19
CA GLN A 495 5.17 -2.66 0.57
C GLN A 495 5.08 -1.85 -0.74
N SER A 496 5.93 -0.83 -0.87
CA SER A 496 6.21 -0.18 -2.17
C SER A 496 6.68 -1.21 -3.21
N GLY A 497 6.44 -0.92 -4.48
CA GLY A 497 6.95 -1.74 -5.58
C GLY A 497 8.47 -1.82 -5.60
N CYS A 498 9.01 -2.86 -6.23
CA CYS A 498 10.44 -2.99 -6.52
C CYS A 498 10.87 -1.90 -7.52
N GLU A 499 11.85 -1.06 -7.15
CA GLU A 499 12.46 -0.11 -8.08
C GLU A 499 13.60 -0.77 -8.86
N LEU A 500 13.43 -0.87 -10.18
CA LEU A 500 14.38 -1.46 -11.10
C LEU A 500 15.00 -0.41 -12.03
N SER A 501 16.25 -0.63 -12.41
CA SER A 501 16.90 0.08 -13.51
C SER A 501 17.63 -0.88 -14.44
N LEU A 502 17.44 -0.74 -15.75
CA LEU A 502 18.35 -1.28 -16.75
C LEU A 502 19.61 -0.41 -16.75
N VAL A 503 20.76 -1.01 -16.48
CA VAL A 503 22.06 -0.33 -16.42
C VAL A 503 23.01 -0.94 -17.42
N ALA A 504 23.66 -0.09 -18.21
CA ALA A 504 24.59 -0.49 -19.24
C ALA A 504 25.86 0.36 -19.17
N ARG A 505 27.01 -0.30 -18.97
CA ARG A 505 28.31 0.32 -18.67
C ARG A 505 29.33 -0.11 -19.71
N ALA A 506 29.91 0.83 -20.46
CA ALA A 506 31.04 0.55 -21.34
C ALA A 506 32.38 0.56 -20.58
N ARG A 507 33.38 -0.17 -21.07
CA ARG A 507 34.77 -0.01 -20.61
C ARG A 507 35.47 1.14 -21.35
N GLN A 508 36.71 1.42 -20.93
CA GLN A 508 37.58 2.39 -21.60
C GLN A 508 37.91 1.91 -23.02
N PHE A 509 37.82 2.79 -24.02
CA PHE A 509 38.07 2.47 -25.44
C PHE A 509 37.16 1.39 -26.05
N SER A 510 36.02 1.10 -25.42
CA SER A 510 35.00 0.19 -25.93
C SER A 510 33.73 0.94 -26.30
N SER A 511 32.94 0.38 -27.20
CA SER A 511 31.70 0.99 -27.69
C SER A 511 30.67 -0.09 -28.07
N MET A 512 29.44 0.09 -27.60
CA MET A 512 28.32 -0.83 -27.84
C MET A 512 27.01 -0.06 -28.07
N LEU A 513 26.14 -0.65 -28.88
CA LEU A 513 24.77 -0.21 -29.08
C LEU A 513 23.84 -1.03 -28.19
N VAL A 514 22.92 -0.37 -27.48
CA VAL A 514 21.84 -1.01 -26.71
C VAL A 514 20.50 -0.56 -27.28
N LEU A 515 19.74 -1.52 -27.79
CA LEU A 515 18.41 -1.37 -28.38
C LEU A 515 17.38 -1.96 -27.40
N ILE A 516 16.30 -1.23 -27.13
CA ILE A 516 15.24 -1.66 -26.21
C ILE A 516 13.91 -1.64 -26.95
N GLY A 517 13.19 -2.76 -26.89
CA GLY A 517 12.07 -3.03 -27.78
C GLY A 517 11.20 -4.19 -27.30
N ARG A 518 10.46 -4.78 -28.24
CA ARG A 518 9.64 -5.99 -28.02
C ARG A 518 9.89 -7.02 -29.11
N VAL A 519 9.68 -8.29 -28.81
CA VAL A 519 9.63 -9.34 -29.84
C VAL A 519 8.23 -9.35 -30.44
N SER A 520 8.13 -9.20 -31.76
CA SER A 520 6.85 -9.07 -32.49
C SER A 520 6.50 -10.29 -33.34
N SER A 521 7.47 -11.17 -33.61
CA SER A 521 7.25 -12.53 -34.11
C SER A 521 8.46 -13.41 -33.77
N ALA A 522 8.39 -14.72 -34.05
CA ALA A 522 9.52 -15.63 -34.00
C ALA A 522 10.79 -15.14 -34.76
N THR A 523 10.62 -14.25 -35.74
CA THR A 523 11.68 -13.72 -36.62
C THR A 523 11.84 -12.20 -36.55
N SER A 524 11.09 -11.47 -35.72
CA SER A 524 11.03 -9.99 -35.76
C SER A 524 11.14 -9.32 -34.39
N PHE A 525 11.88 -8.21 -34.35
CA PHE A 525 12.10 -7.35 -33.18
C PHE A 525 11.71 -5.90 -33.49
N ASP A 526 11.06 -5.24 -32.54
CA ASP A 526 10.56 -3.86 -32.63
C ASP A 526 11.35 -2.93 -31.67
N PRO A 527 12.51 -2.37 -32.10
CA PRO A 527 13.32 -1.45 -31.31
C PRO A 527 12.68 -0.07 -31.18
N LYS A 528 12.11 0.21 -30.01
CA LYS A 528 11.47 1.51 -29.72
C LYS A 528 12.48 2.58 -29.32
N TYR A 529 13.52 2.16 -28.60
CA TYR A 529 14.58 3.00 -28.06
C TYR A 529 15.96 2.44 -28.44
N ALA A 530 16.96 3.33 -28.52
CA ALA A 530 18.35 2.95 -28.76
C ALA A 530 19.28 3.96 -28.08
N ALA A 531 20.48 3.51 -27.70
CA ALA A 531 21.54 4.36 -27.17
C ALA A 531 22.93 3.85 -27.55
N ILE A 532 23.88 4.78 -27.71
CA ILE A 532 25.30 4.52 -27.93
C ILE A 532 26.03 4.69 -26.60
N ILE A 533 26.75 3.66 -26.17
CA ILE A 533 27.44 3.63 -24.87
C ILE A 533 28.91 3.34 -25.13
N GLN A 534 29.80 4.28 -24.81
CA GLN A 534 31.21 4.22 -25.19
C GLN A 534 32.14 4.82 -24.13
N ASN A 535 33.42 4.43 -24.12
CA ASN A 535 34.50 5.13 -23.38
C ASN A 535 34.19 5.43 -21.89
N LYS A 536 33.77 4.41 -21.12
CA LYS A 536 33.27 4.54 -19.72
C LYS A 536 31.96 5.30 -19.55
N ASP A 537 31.13 5.40 -20.59
CA ASP A 537 29.73 5.77 -20.41
C ASP A 537 29.01 4.76 -19.50
N GLU A 538 28.19 5.26 -18.58
CA GLU A 538 27.18 4.50 -17.84
C GLU A 538 25.79 5.08 -18.11
N LEU A 539 24.90 4.26 -18.64
CA LEU A 539 23.51 4.59 -18.91
C LEU A 539 22.60 3.86 -17.92
N THR A 540 21.85 4.61 -17.12
CA THR A 540 20.83 4.11 -16.19
C THR A 540 19.45 4.48 -16.71
N ILE A 541 18.60 3.48 -16.96
CA ILE A 541 17.22 3.62 -17.43
C ILE A 541 16.31 3.05 -16.35
N PRO A 542 15.54 3.86 -15.60
CA PRO A 542 14.57 3.34 -14.65
C PRO A 542 13.48 2.55 -15.39
N LEU A 543 12.94 1.50 -14.74
CA LEU A 543 11.96 0.60 -15.32
C LEU A 543 10.64 0.65 -14.53
N ASN A 544 9.59 1.15 -15.17
CA ASN A 544 8.25 1.20 -14.63
C ASN A 544 7.59 -0.17 -14.76
N LEU A 545 7.09 -0.71 -13.64
CA LEU A 545 6.39 -2.00 -13.57
C LEU A 545 4.88 -1.79 -13.48
N SER A 546 4.10 -2.57 -14.23
CA SER A 546 2.64 -2.63 -14.07
C SER A 546 2.08 -4.05 -14.18
N THR A 547 1.31 -4.46 -13.17
CA THR A 547 0.70 -5.80 -13.09
C THR A 547 -0.61 -5.89 -13.86
N ILE A 548 -0.76 -6.97 -14.63
CA ILE A 548 -2.02 -7.39 -15.24
C ILE A 548 -2.79 -8.24 -14.20
N PRO A 549 -4.15 -8.22 -14.16
CA PRO A 549 -4.91 -9.14 -13.32
C PRO A 549 -4.54 -10.61 -13.58
N SER A 550 -4.60 -11.44 -12.55
CA SER A 550 -4.38 -12.88 -12.67
C SER A 550 -5.39 -13.53 -13.64
N PRO A 551 -5.11 -14.74 -14.17
CA PRO A 551 -6.03 -15.39 -15.10
C PRO A 551 -7.43 -15.62 -14.53
N LYS A 552 -7.54 -16.00 -13.24
CA LYS A 552 -8.83 -16.35 -12.63
C LYS A 552 -9.63 -15.09 -12.27
N GLU A 553 -9.01 -14.07 -11.66
CA GLU A 553 -9.68 -12.77 -11.45
C GLU A 553 -10.22 -12.21 -12.76
N PHE A 554 -9.46 -12.33 -13.85
CA PHE A 554 -9.90 -11.87 -15.16
C PHE A 554 -11.09 -12.69 -15.67
N LYS A 555 -11.05 -14.02 -15.54
CA LYS A 555 -12.13 -14.94 -15.92
C LYS A 555 -13.41 -14.66 -15.14
N ASP A 556 -13.30 -14.56 -13.82
CA ASP A 556 -14.40 -14.29 -12.89
C ASP A 556 -15.01 -12.89 -13.15
N ALA A 557 -14.15 -11.87 -13.38
CA ALA A 557 -14.61 -10.52 -13.71
C ALA A 557 -15.36 -10.41 -15.05
N ILE A 558 -15.06 -11.26 -16.04
CA ILE A 558 -15.76 -11.27 -17.33
C ILE A 558 -16.94 -12.26 -17.39
N GLU A 559 -17.11 -13.16 -16.42
CA GLU A 559 -18.18 -14.18 -16.43
C GLU A 559 -19.58 -13.54 -16.53
N SER A 560 -19.77 -12.40 -15.85
CA SER A 560 -21.03 -11.63 -15.87
C SER A 560 -21.26 -10.79 -17.13
N LEU A 561 -20.29 -10.71 -18.05
CA LEU A 561 -20.34 -9.88 -19.26
C LEU A 561 -20.92 -10.64 -20.46
N SER A 562 -21.50 -9.91 -21.41
CA SER A 562 -22.04 -10.50 -22.66
C SER A 562 -20.93 -11.10 -23.54
N PRO A 563 -21.22 -12.05 -24.45
CA PRO A 563 -20.20 -12.69 -25.28
C PRO A 563 -19.30 -11.72 -26.07
N GLU A 564 -19.87 -10.64 -26.61
CA GLU A 564 -19.13 -9.57 -27.30
C GLU A 564 -18.20 -8.79 -26.36
N GLN A 565 -18.68 -8.49 -25.15
CA GLN A 565 -17.88 -7.82 -24.11
C GLN A 565 -16.75 -8.73 -23.61
N GLN A 566 -17.00 -10.04 -23.47
CA GLN A 566 -15.96 -11.02 -23.16
C GLN A 566 -14.94 -11.14 -24.29
N ALA A 567 -15.36 -11.14 -25.57
CA ALA A 567 -14.46 -11.19 -26.71
C ALA A 567 -13.55 -9.95 -26.76
N PHE A 568 -14.12 -8.76 -26.58
CA PHE A 568 -13.38 -7.50 -26.46
C PHE A 568 -12.37 -7.54 -25.29
N ALA A 569 -12.79 -7.98 -24.10
CA ALA A 569 -11.91 -8.08 -22.94
C ALA A 569 -10.77 -9.09 -23.16
N LYS A 570 -11.06 -10.26 -23.75
CA LYS A 570 -10.06 -11.30 -24.07
C LYS A 570 -9.02 -10.78 -25.08
N ALA A 571 -9.45 -10.06 -26.12
CA ALA A 571 -8.55 -9.42 -27.08
C ALA A 571 -7.66 -8.34 -26.41
N PHE A 572 -8.22 -7.55 -25.48
CA PHE A 572 -7.44 -6.55 -24.75
C PHE A 572 -6.43 -7.19 -23.78
N ARG A 573 -6.78 -8.33 -23.14
CA ARG A 573 -5.82 -9.12 -22.34
C ARG A 573 -4.68 -9.66 -23.20
N ALA A 574 -4.96 -10.18 -24.40
CA ALA A 574 -3.91 -10.68 -25.30
C ALA A 574 -2.87 -9.60 -25.62
N MET A 575 -3.31 -8.39 -26.02
CA MET A 575 -2.45 -7.23 -26.26
C MET A 575 -1.65 -6.79 -25.01
N GLN A 576 -2.21 -6.97 -23.80
CA GLN A 576 -1.49 -6.74 -22.55
C GLN A 576 -0.43 -7.82 -22.28
N LEU A 577 -0.71 -9.09 -22.55
CA LEU A 577 0.25 -10.20 -22.41
C LEU A 577 1.41 -10.08 -23.40
N GLU A 578 1.14 -9.76 -24.67
CA GLU A 578 2.17 -9.40 -25.67
C GLU A 578 3.07 -8.26 -25.18
N SER A 579 2.51 -7.31 -24.42
CA SER A 579 3.24 -6.19 -23.87
C SER A 579 4.24 -6.57 -22.76
N THR A 580 4.18 -7.79 -22.20
CA THR A 580 5.13 -8.27 -21.17
C THR A 580 6.50 -8.67 -21.72
N LEU A 581 6.65 -8.82 -23.04
CA LEU A 581 7.91 -9.20 -23.70
C LEU A 581 8.88 -8.02 -23.80
N PHE A 582 9.64 -7.78 -22.73
CA PHE A 582 10.65 -6.73 -22.68
C PHE A 582 11.97 -7.22 -23.31
N GLY A 583 12.29 -6.72 -24.50
CA GLY A 583 13.49 -7.12 -25.24
C GLY A 583 14.62 -6.09 -25.15
N VAL A 584 15.82 -6.56 -24.80
CA VAL A 584 17.08 -5.79 -24.85
C VAL A 584 18.03 -6.49 -25.84
N LEU A 585 18.33 -5.81 -26.94
CA LEU A 585 19.26 -6.26 -27.97
C LEU A 585 20.56 -5.46 -27.86
N VAL A 586 21.69 -6.13 -27.65
CA VAL A 586 23.01 -5.50 -27.54
C VAL A 586 23.83 -5.86 -28.78
N VAL A 587 24.47 -4.85 -29.39
CA VAL A 587 25.26 -5.00 -30.63
C VAL A 587 26.67 -4.46 -30.42
N GLN A 588 27.67 -5.28 -30.74
CA GLN A 588 29.09 -4.93 -30.61
C GLN A 588 29.57 -4.12 -31.82
N ILE A 589 30.11 -2.94 -31.60
CA ILE A 589 30.40 -2.00 -32.70
C ILE A 589 31.70 -2.36 -33.43
N LYS A 590 32.79 -2.71 -32.72
CA LYS A 590 34.09 -2.98 -33.38
C LYS A 590 34.09 -4.15 -34.35
N PRO A 591 33.53 -5.34 -34.03
CA PRO A 591 33.50 -6.46 -34.98
C PRO A 591 32.67 -6.12 -36.23
N GLN A 592 31.65 -5.28 -36.08
CA GLN A 592 30.85 -4.82 -37.22
C GLN A 592 31.58 -3.76 -38.05
N LEU A 593 32.30 -2.80 -37.43
CA LEU A 593 33.17 -1.85 -38.13
C LEU A 593 34.24 -2.57 -38.97
N GLU A 594 34.89 -3.60 -38.43
CA GLU A 594 35.90 -4.38 -39.16
C GLU A 594 35.31 -5.02 -40.42
N ARG A 595 34.13 -5.64 -40.32
CA ARG A 595 33.40 -6.22 -41.46
C ARG A 595 32.96 -5.19 -42.49
N VAL A 596 32.42 -4.06 -42.05
CA VAL A 596 31.94 -2.97 -42.94
C VAL A 596 33.08 -2.34 -43.75
N LEU A 597 34.26 -2.26 -43.15
CA LEU A 597 35.46 -1.67 -43.74
C LEU A 597 36.34 -2.69 -44.49
N ASN A 598 35.89 -3.94 -44.65
CA ASN A 598 36.64 -5.07 -45.27
C ASN A 598 38.02 -5.38 -44.61
N LEU A 599 38.15 -5.05 -43.33
CA LEU A 599 39.32 -5.37 -42.51
C LEU A 599 39.27 -6.84 -42.02
N ALA A 600 40.41 -7.35 -41.54
CA ALA A 600 40.45 -8.64 -40.86
C ALA A 600 39.96 -8.50 -39.40
N ASP A 601 39.50 -9.60 -38.79
CA ASP A 601 39.15 -9.63 -37.37
C ASP A 601 40.32 -9.13 -36.50
N ASP A 602 39.97 -8.34 -35.47
CA ASP A 602 40.86 -7.72 -34.48
C ASP A 602 41.84 -6.64 -35.02
N SER A 603 41.67 -6.20 -36.28
CA SER A 603 42.42 -5.08 -36.86
C SER A 603 42.25 -3.76 -36.09
N LEU A 604 41.06 -3.50 -35.52
CA LEU A 604 40.76 -2.27 -34.76
C LEU A 604 41.06 -2.40 -33.26
N THR A 605 41.31 -3.60 -32.75
CA THR A 605 41.51 -3.88 -31.31
C THR A 605 42.67 -3.10 -30.67
N LYS A 606 43.66 -2.67 -31.47
CA LYS A 606 44.77 -1.79 -31.02
C LYS A 606 44.63 -0.32 -31.47
N GLU A 607 43.70 -0.02 -32.37
CA GLU A 607 43.63 1.23 -33.11
C GLU A 607 42.60 2.19 -32.51
N ILE A 608 42.88 2.60 -31.27
CA ILE A 608 41.98 3.41 -30.43
C ILE A 608 41.59 4.71 -31.13
N LYS A 609 42.57 5.46 -31.67
CA LYS A 609 42.31 6.75 -32.33
C LYS A 609 41.46 6.56 -33.58
N LEU A 610 41.83 5.62 -34.46
CA LEU A 610 41.08 5.31 -35.68
C LEU A 610 39.62 4.94 -35.36
N THR A 611 39.39 4.16 -34.31
CA THR A 611 38.03 3.79 -33.86
C THR A 611 37.23 5.01 -33.40
N GLN A 612 37.86 5.96 -32.69
CA GLN A 612 37.22 7.21 -32.27
C GLN A 612 36.95 8.16 -33.45
N ASP A 613 37.92 8.30 -34.35
CA ASP A 613 37.80 9.09 -35.59
C ASP A 613 36.65 8.55 -36.46
N LEU A 614 36.63 7.23 -36.74
CA LEU A 614 35.54 6.55 -37.47
C LEU A 614 34.17 6.78 -36.83
N MET A 615 34.04 6.59 -35.51
CA MET A 615 32.78 6.84 -34.79
C MET A 615 32.34 8.30 -34.91
N GLN A 616 33.27 9.26 -34.93
CA GLN A 616 32.95 10.67 -35.15
C GLN A 616 32.53 10.95 -36.61
N LEU A 617 33.17 10.33 -37.61
CA LEU A 617 32.77 10.46 -39.02
C LEU A 617 31.36 9.91 -39.28
N PHE A 618 31.00 8.77 -38.69
CA PHE A 618 29.65 8.20 -38.82
C PHE A 618 28.59 9.01 -38.04
N ILE A 619 28.79 9.24 -36.74
CA ILE A 619 27.74 9.82 -35.89
C ILE A 619 27.58 11.33 -36.11
N LYS A 620 28.68 12.07 -36.30
CA LYS A 620 28.64 13.55 -36.37
C LYS A 620 28.64 14.11 -37.79
N TYR A 621 29.18 13.36 -38.76
CA TYR A 621 29.30 13.82 -40.15
C TYR A 621 28.52 12.97 -41.15
N GLN A 622 27.84 11.89 -40.71
CA GLN A 622 26.99 11.02 -41.53
C GLN A 622 27.66 10.55 -42.83
N ILE A 623 28.99 10.33 -42.80
CA ILE A 623 29.77 9.91 -43.96
C ILE A 623 29.45 8.45 -44.30
N PRO A 624 29.02 8.12 -45.54
CA PRO A 624 28.76 6.74 -45.95
C PRO A 624 29.98 5.82 -45.76
N SER A 625 29.76 4.62 -45.23
CA SER A 625 30.84 3.70 -44.89
C SER A 625 31.61 3.14 -46.09
N ASP A 626 31.02 3.16 -47.28
CA ASP A 626 31.71 2.78 -48.52
C ASP A 626 32.92 3.69 -48.82
N LEU A 627 32.82 5.00 -48.57
CA LEU A 627 33.91 5.97 -48.80
C LEU A 627 35.12 5.74 -47.89
N LEU A 628 34.92 5.07 -46.75
CA LEU A 628 35.96 4.78 -45.77
C LEU A 628 36.44 3.32 -45.83
N SER A 629 35.68 2.43 -46.48
CA SER A 629 35.98 1.00 -46.56
C SER A 629 37.21 0.69 -47.42
N PHE A 630 37.86 -0.43 -47.16
CA PHE A 630 38.89 -0.96 -48.04
C PHE A 630 38.23 -1.60 -49.28
N ASP A 631 38.57 -1.08 -50.46
CA ASP A 631 38.30 -1.71 -51.74
C ASP A 631 39.64 -2.05 -52.42
N ALA A 632 39.71 -3.23 -53.04
CA ALA A 632 40.88 -3.73 -53.72
C ALA A 632 41.02 -3.19 -55.17
N THR A 633 39.98 -2.55 -55.71
CA THR A 633 39.92 -2.10 -57.11
C THR A 633 40.20 -0.61 -57.32
N SER A 634 40.14 0.21 -56.27
CA SER A 634 40.33 1.67 -56.32
C SER A 634 41.78 2.11 -56.01
N GLY A 635 42.73 1.76 -56.88
CA GLY A 635 44.10 2.26 -56.81
C GLY A 635 44.92 2.03 -58.09
N GLU A 636 45.97 2.83 -58.29
CA GLU A 636 46.85 2.77 -59.47
C GLU A 636 47.72 1.49 -59.56
N ALA A 637 47.60 0.58 -58.60
CA ALA A 637 48.21 -0.75 -58.63
C ALA A 637 47.24 -1.78 -58.01
N GLU A 638 46.91 -2.83 -58.76
CA GLU A 638 46.18 -3.98 -58.24
C GLU A 638 47.06 -4.74 -57.24
N LEU A 639 46.76 -4.58 -55.95
CA LEU A 639 47.40 -5.38 -54.90
C LEU A 639 46.82 -6.80 -54.92
N LEU A 640 47.56 -7.73 -55.51
CA LEU A 640 47.26 -9.16 -55.45
C LEU A 640 47.43 -9.68 -54.01
N ASN A 641 46.31 -9.91 -53.32
CA ASN A 641 46.20 -10.37 -51.93
C ASN A 641 46.82 -9.42 -50.87
N PRO A 642 46.21 -8.24 -50.61
CA PRO A 642 46.68 -7.29 -49.62
C PRO A 642 46.54 -7.86 -48.19
N THR A 643 47.59 -7.71 -47.41
CA THR A 643 47.69 -8.12 -46.00
C THR A 643 46.79 -7.27 -45.11
N ALA A 644 46.50 -7.77 -43.90
CA ALA A 644 45.67 -7.03 -42.94
C ALA A 644 46.24 -5.64 -42.56
N ALA A 645 47.58 -5.50 -42.55
CA ALA A 645 48.24 -4.23 -42.26
C ALA A 645 48.04 -3.20 -43.39
N GLU A 646 48.20 -3.60 -44.65
CA GLU A 646 48.03 -2.72 -45.81
C GLU A 646 46.58 -2.23 -45.96
N ARG A 647 45.60 -3.09 -45.68
CA ARG A 647 44.17 -2.69 -45.65
C ARG A 647 43.90 -1.65 -44.56
N LEU A 648 44.44 -1.87 -43.36
CA LEU A 648 44.31 -0.95 -42.23
C LEU A 648 44.98 0.40 -42.52
N GLU A 649 46.15 0.41 -43.16
CA GLU A 649 46.84 1.63 -43.58
C GLU A 649 46.07 2.41 -44.66
N ARG A 650 45.48 1.71 -45.63
CA ARG A 650 44.60 2.33 -46.64
C ARG A 650 43.39 3.02 -45.99
N VAL A 651 42.70 2.34 -45.07
CA VAL A 651 41.56 2.90 -44.31
C VAL A 651 41.99 4.09 -43.43
N LYS A 652 43.17 4.05 -42.79
CA LYS A 652 43.74 5.21 -42.09
C LYS A 652 43.93 6.41 -43.03
N GLY A 653 44.43 6.17 -44.24
CA GLY A 653 44.58 7.21 -45.27
C GLY A 653 43.24 7.83 -45.68
N HIS A 654 42.20 7.01 -45.91
CA HIS A 654 40.86 7.50 -46.23
C HIS A 654 40.26 8.36 -45.09
N VAL A 655 40.38 7.89 -43.84
CA VAL A 655 39.92 8.62 -42.64
C VAL A 655 40.69 9.94 -42.46
N GLN A 656 42.01 9.94 -42.66
CA GLN A 656 42.82 11.16 -42.58
C GLN A 656 42.42 12.19 -43.63
N ALA A 657 42.27 11.79 -44.90
CA ALA A 657 41.87 12.70 -45.97
C ALA A 657 40.50 13.35 -45.71
N MET A 658 39.53 12.57 -45.20
CA MET A 658 38.22 13.12 -44.80
C MET A 658 38.33 14.08 -43.61
N HIS A 659 39.20 13.83 -42.64
CA HIS A 659 39.45 14.75 -41.53
C HIS A 659 40.16 16.05 -41.96
N GLU A 660 41.06 15.99 -42.95
CA GLU A 660 41.74 17.17 -43.51
C GLU A 660 40.74 18.03 -44.31
N MET A 661 39.91 17.42 -45.17
CA MET A 661 38.81 18.11 -45.85
C MET A 661 37.83 18.76 -44.86
N LEU A 662 37.43 18.04 -43.82
CA LEU A 662 36.57 18.56 -42.74
C LEU A 662 37.26 19.61 -41.86
N ALA A 663 38.59 19.73 -41.88
CA ALA A 663 39.31 20.80 -41.19
C ALA A 663 39.34 22.06 -42.05
N GLN A 664 39.61 21.93 -43.36
CA GLN A 664 39.55 23.03 -44.32
C GLN A 664 38.15 23.68 -44.35
N ALA A 665 37.09 22.89 -44.53
CA ALA A 665 35.73 23.43 -44.63
C ALA A 665 35.29 24.21 -43.36
N LYS A 666 35.73 23.79 -42.17
CA LYS A 666 35.50 24.56 -40.92
C LYS A 666 36.33 25.83 -40.86
N GLN A 667 37.56 25.79 -41.37
CA GLN A 667 38.42 26.96 -41.39
C GLN A 667 37.89 28.04 -42.34
N GLU A 668 37.25 27.62 -43.43
CA GLU A 668 36.49 28.46 -44.36
C GLU A 668 35.20 29.00 -43.69
N GLU A 669 34.38 28.15 -43.04
CA GLU A 669 33.19 28.59 -42.27
C GLU A 669 33.55 29.64 -41.20
N ILE A 670 34.65 29.43 -40.47
CA ILE A 670 35.14 30.39 -39.47
C ILE A 670 35.60 31.70 -40.12
N GLN A 671 36.32 31.64 -41.25
CA GLN A 671 36.78 32.85 -41.95
C GLN A 671 35.64 33.64 -42.61
N GLU A 672 34.60 32.98 -43.09
CA GLU A 672 33.38 33.62 -43.60
C GLU A 672 32.65 34.33 -42.46
N ARG A 673 32.46 33.66 -41.32
CA ARG A 673 31.82 34.22 -40.12
C ARG A 673 32.64 35.35 -39.47
N GLU A 674 33.97 35.26 -39.50
CA GLU A 674 34.86 36.36 -39.08
C GLU A 674 34.77 37.56 -40.05
N GLN A 675 34.57 37.32 -41.34
CA GLN A 675 34.33 38.38 -42.33
C GLN A 675 32.94 39.02 -42.19
N GLU A 676 31.88 38.26 -41.90
CA GLU A 676 30.55 38.79 -41.56
C GLU A 676 30.64 39.72 -40.34
N VAL A 677 31.26 39.27 -39.24
CA VAL A 677 31.45 40.07 -38.03
C VAL A 677 32.30 41.32 -38.28
N LEU A 678 33.30 41.24 -39.17
CA LEU A 678 34.12 42.38 -39.59
C LEU A 678 33.36 43.37 -40.49
N TYR A 679 32.31 42.92 -41.19
CA TYR A 679 31.42 43.75 -41.99
C TYR A 679 30.37 44.47 -41.11
N ASP A 680 29.87 43.80 -40.07
CA ASP A 680 28.88 44.35 -39.12
C ASP A 680 29.48 45.32 -38.09
N ASP A 681 30.72 45.10 -37.60
CA ASP A 681 31.48 46.10 -36.81
C ASP A 681 32.92 46.28 -37.32
N PRO A 682 33.15 47.15 -38.32
CA PRO A 682 34.47 47.40 -38.89
C PRO A 682 35.45 48.16 -37.96
N PHE A 683 35.07 48.47 -36.72
CA PHE A 683 35.95 49.15 -35.75
C PHE A 683 36.40 48.30 -34.56
N ALA A 684 35.96 47.03 -34.47
CA ALA A 684 36.27 46.14 -33.35
C ALA A 684 37.77 45.90 -33.10
N ASN A 685 38.63 46.07 -34.11
CA ASN A 685 40.01 45.52 -34.12
C ASN A 685 41.14 46.58 -34.22
N GLN A 686 41.07 47.68 -33.46
CA GLN A 686 42.18 48.65 -33.34
C GLN A 686 43.15 48.34 -32.17
N PRO A 687 44.47 48.15 -32.41
CA PRO A 687 45.45 47.89 -31.35
C PRO A 687 45.86 49.18 -30.61
N LYS A 688 45.48 49.30 -29.34
CA LYS A 688 45.87 50.46 -28.48
C LYS A 688 47.32 50.36 -28.01
N GLY A 689 48.21 50.99 -28.75
CA GLY A 689 49.64 51.12 -28.43
C GLY A 689 49.96 52.01 -27.22
N LYS A 690 51.14 51.75 -26.64
CA LYS A 690 51.82 52.47 -25.54
C LYS A 690 51.84 53.99 -25.77
N GLY A 691 51.76 54.88 -24.77
CA GLY A 691 51.62 54.74 -23.31
C GLY A 691 52.04 56.03 -22.58
N ALA A 692 51.89 56.08 -21.23
CA ALA A 692 52.27 57.19 -20.32
C ALA A 692 51.45 58.51 -20.46
N ALA A 693 51.10 59.26 -19.40
CA ALA A 693 51.18 59.01 -17.95
C ALA A 693 50.19 59.90 -17.15
N LEU A 694 50.09 59.64 -15.83
CA LEU A 694 49.50 60.46 -14.76
C LEU A 694 47.96 60.56 -14.65
N LYS A 695 47.47 60.16 -13.45
CA LYS A 695 46.51 60.86 -12.53
C LYS A 695 45.39 61.72 -13.16
N HIS A 696 44.11 61.64 -12.74
CA HIS A 696 43.60 61.31 -11.40
C HIS A 696 42.18 60.69 -11.44
N ARG A 697 41.77 60.04 -10.34
CA ARG A 697 40.43 59.46 -10.11
C ARG A 697 39.41 60.53 -9.69
N ALA A 698 38.36 60.76 -10.50
CA ALA A 698 37.17 61.58 -10.18
C ALA A 698 35.90 61.03 -10.88
N ARG A 699 34.70 61.51 -10.50
CA ARG A 699 33.37 60.98 -10.92
C ARG A 699 32.35 62.17 -11.07
N PRO A 700 31.03 62.02 -11.31
CA PRO A 700 30.38 62.26 -12.61
C PRO A 700 29.21 63.30 -12.59
N GLN A 701 28.37 63.25 -13.65
CA GLN A 701 26.93 63.62 -13.76
C GLN A 701 26.48 65.03 -14.25
N GLY A 702 25.35 65.03 -14.99
CA GLY A 702 24.56 66.20 -15.44
C GLY A 702 24.23 66.19 -16.95
N ALA A 703 23.08 66.70 -17.43
CA ALA A 703 21.69 66.19 -17.29
C ALA A 703 20.70 66.99 -18.19
N MET A 704 19.89 66.36 -19.07
CA MET A 704 18.60 66.94 -19.55
C MET A 704 17.71 66.01 -20.42
N LYS A 705 16.41 66.34 -20.43
CA LYS A 705 15.29 65.95 -21.33
C LYS A 705 14.52 64.64 -21.09
N GLU A 706 13.27 64.67 -21.57
CA GLU A 706 12.11 63.87 -21.14
C GLU A 706 11.59 62.95 -22.26
N ALA A 707 10.54 62.17 -21.94
CA ALA A 707 9.65 61.46 -22.87
C ALA A 707 10.19 60.19 -23.57
N ILE A 708 10.85 59.31 -22.81
CA ILE A 708 10.39 57.92 -22.59
C ILE A 708 11.02 57.43 -21.27
N GLN A 709 10.32 56.54 -20.55
CA GLN A 709 10.57 56.13 -19.16
C GLN A 709 10.31 57.25 -18.13
N LEU A 710 9.53 56.91 -17.09
CA LEU A 710 9.14 57.83 -16.01
C LEU A 710 9.95 57.49 -14.75
N SER A 711 10.79 58.44 -14.31
CA SER A 711 11.41 58.58 -12.97
C SER A 711 11.99 57.33 -12.26
N ALA A 712 13.32 57.33 -12.00
CA ALA A 712 13.85 57.57 -10.64
C ALA A 712 15.38 57.36 -10.50
N THR A 713 16.14 58.46 -10.36
CA THR A 713 17.42 58.62 -9.61
C THR A 713 17.53 60.11 -9.22
N PRO A 714 18.45 60.58 -8.32
CA PRO A 714 19.54 59.87 -7.64
C PRO A 714 19.70 60.10 -6.12
N THR A 715 20.72 59.42 -5.59
CA THR A 715 21.43 59.45 -4.29
C THR A 715 21.57 60.79 -3.55
N LEU A 716 21.57 60.73 -2.21
CA LEU A 716 22.50 61.49 -1.35
C LEU A 716 22.80 60.75 -0.01
N CYS A 717 23.69 61.32 0.82
CA CYS A 717 24.28 60.77 2.05
C CYS A 717 23.26 60.42 3.17
N ALA A 718 23.58 59.69 4.26
CA ALA A 718 24.89 59.49 4.90
C ALA A 718 25.02 58.21 5.77
N GLN A 719 26.19 58.11 6.43
CA GLN A 719 26.48 57.63 7.81
C GLN A 719 25.26 57.29 8.73
N SER A 720 25.36 56.40 9.75
CA SER A 720 26.39 55.42 10.17
C SER A 720 25.92 54.69 11.46
N ALA A 721 26.25 53.39 11.63
CA ALA A 721 25.86 52.56 12.80
C ALA A 721 24.32 52.43 13.01
N GLY A 722 23.77 51.47 13.76
CA GLY A 722 24.31 50.32 14.49
C GLY A 722 23.16 49.33 14.81
N MET A 723 23.41 48.31 15.65
CA MET A 723 22.39 47.33 16.11
C MET A 723 21.37 47.96 17.11
N PRO A 724 20.22 47.32 17.46
CA PRO A 724 19.77 45.94 17.18
C PRO A 724 18.32 45.81 16.64
N VAL A 725 17.80 44.57 16.56
CA VAL A 725 16.41 44.23 16.15
C VAL A 725 15.57 43.74 17.35
N PRO A 726 14.34 44.23 17.53
CA PRO A 726 13.27 43.55 18.27
C PRO A 726 11.96 43.36 17.47
N ALA A 727 11.09 42.46 17.96
CA ALA A 727 9.67 42.29 17.57
C ALA A 727 8.75 43.19 18.46
N PRO A 728 7.40 43.05 18.57
CA PRO A 728 6.39 42.14 17.97
C PRO A 728 5.34 42.99 17.16
N PRO A 729 3.97 42.97 17.25
CA PRO A 729 2.94 42.21 18.00
C PRO A 729 1.96 41.40 17.09
N CYS A 730 0.74 41.09 17.58
CA CYS A 730 -0.40 40.48 16.87
C CYS A 730 -1.71 41.26 17.11
N ALA A 731 -2.76 41.03 16.30
CA ALA A 731 -4.17 41.34 16.64
C ALA A 731 -5.17 40.55 15.75
N ALA A 732 -6.44 40.44 16.18
CA ALA A 732 -7.53 39.67 15.52
C ALA A 732 -8.90 40.40 15.73
N PRO A 733 -10.08 39.75 15.69
CA PRO A 733 -10.78 39.16 14.54
C PRO A 733 -12.19 39.75 14.26
N CYS A 734 -12.75 39.46 13.08
CA CYS A 734 -14.18 39.60 12.71
C CYS A 734 -14.45 38.74 11.45
N GLY A 735 -15.64 38.26 11.08
CA GLY A 735 -17.01 38.35 11.65
C GLY A 735 -17.98 37.43 10.86
N ALA A 736 -19.30 37.48 11.11
CA ALA A 736 -20.30 36.64 10.42
C ALA A 736 -21.57 37.40 9.97
N PRO A 737 -22.12 37.13 8.75
CA PRO A 737 -23.38 37.71 8.24
C PRO A 737 -24.62 36.77 8.37
N PRO A 738 -25.86 37.26 8.13
CA PRO A 738 -27.12 36.63 8.57
C PRO A 738 -27.87 35.78 7.51
N PRO A 739 -28.93 35.03 7.89
CA PRO A 739 -29.72 34.16 6.98
C PRO A 739 -30.84 34.89 6.22
N VAL A 740 -31.23 34.35 5.06
CA VAL A 740 -32.41 34.75 4.25
C VAL A 740 -33.12 33.50 3.73
N ALA A 741 -34.45 33.57 3.53
CA ALA A 741 -35.31 32.41 3.25
C ALA A 741 -35.83 32.35 1.80
N GLY A 742 -36.20 31.14 1.36
CA GLY A 742 -37.32 30.87 0.45
C GLY A 742 -37.19 31.30 -1.03
N GLY A 743 -36.80 30.37 -1.90
CA GLY A 743 -36.95 30.50 -3.35
C GLY A 743 -36.74 29.17 -4.08
N ALA A 744 -37.67 28.80 -4.96
CA ALA A 744 -37.54 27.60 -5.80
C ALA A 744 -36.76 27.90 -7.09
N PRO A 745 -35.92 26.98 -7.61
CA PRO A 745 -35.14 27.22 -8.82
C PRO A 745 -36.00 27.12 -10.10
N PRO A 746 -35.76 27.96 -11.13
CA PRO A 746 -36.38 27.83 -12.44
C PRO A 746 -35.74 26.68 -13.26
N PRO A 747 -36.42 26.16 -14.31
CA PRO A 747 -35.90 25.07 -15.13
C PRO A 747 -34.70 25.49 -15.99
N ALA A 748 -33.77 24.56 -16.20
CA ALA A 748 -32.56 24.78 -16.99
C ALA A 748 -32.83 24.77 -18.51
N ALA A 749 -32.05 25.55 -19.26
CA ALA A 749 -32.08 25.59 -20.73
C ALA A 749 -31.30 24.42 -21.36
N PRO A 750 -31.66 23.96 -22.57
CA PRO A 750 -30.98 22.85 -23.25
C PRO A 750 -29.59 23.23 -23.80
N PRO A 751 -28.65 22.28 -23.92
CA PRO A 751 -27.31 22.52 -24.44
C PRO A 751 -27.27 22.68 -25.98
N PRO A 752 -26.25 23.37 -26.53
CA PRO A 752 -26.11 23.60 -27.97
C PRO A 752 -25.61 22.34 -28.75
N PRO A 753 -25.87 22.27 -30.08
CA PRO A 753 -25.59 21.07 -30.88
C PRO A 753 -24.10 20.88 -31.27
N PRO A 754 -23.64 19.62 -31.48
CA PRO A 754 -22.23 19.31 -31.68
C PRO A 754 -21.78 19.39 -33.15
N GLN A 755 -21.17 20.51 -33.55
CA GLN A 755 -20.55 20.65 -34.90
C GLN A 755 -19.10 21.21 -34.92
N GLN A 756 -18.46 21.45 -33.77
CA GLN A 756 -17.08 22.00 -33.72
C GLN A 756 -15.98 21.02 -33.28
N GLN A 757 -16.29 19.74 -32.99
CA GLN A 757 -15.28 18.73 -32.63
C GLN A 757 -14.75 17.89 -33.81
N GLN A 758 -15.38 17.94 -34.99
CA GLN A 758 -15.00 17.07 -36.12
C GLN A 758 -13.76 17.52 -36.91
N GLN A 759 -13.27 18.76 -36.74
CA GLN A 759 -12.11 19.27 -37.50
C GLN A 759 -10.74 18.97 -36.88
N GLN A 760 -10.65 18.45 -35.65
CA GLN A 760 -9.36 18.06 -35.04
C GLN A 760 -9.02 16.56 -35.14
N GLN A 761 -9.96 15.70 -35.54
CA GLN A 761 -9.70 14.26 -35.68
C GLN A 761 -9.18 13.84 -37.07
N GLN A 762 -9.23 14.72 -38.08
CA GLN A 762 -8.82 14.39 -39.46
C GLN A 762 -7.31 14.52 -39.75
N GLN A 763 -6.48 14.87 -38.75
CA GLN A 763 -5.02 14.98 -38.91
C GLN A 763 -4.21 13.83 -38.26
N GLN A 764 -4.85 12.78 -37.73
CA GLN A 764 -4.18 11.61 -37.14
C GLN A 764 -4.47 10.28 -37.84
N GLN A 765 -4.99 10.30 -39.08
CA GLN A 765 -5.27 9.09 -39.87
C GLN A 765 -4.54 9.08 -41.22
N GLN A 766 -3.21 8.95 -41.20
CA GLN A 766 -2.43 8.45 -42.33
C GLN A 766 -1.33 7.48 -41.83
N SER A 767 -0.92 6.55 -42.70
CA SER A 767 0.06 5.46 -42.45
C SER A 767 -0.24 4.48 -41.30
N VAL A 768 -1.20 3.57 -41.54
CA VAL A 768 -1.21 2.22 -40.94
C VAL A 768 -1.26 1.21 -42.09
N PRO A 769 -0.24 0.35 -42.29
CA PRO A 769 -0.30 -0.75 -43.24
C PRO A 769 -1.32 -1.80 -42.79
N GLN A 770 -2.12 -2.34 -43.72
CA GLN A 770 -3.10 -3.38 -43.40
C GLN A 770 -2.42 -4.73 -43.09
N PRO A 771 -2.70 -5.39 -41.96
CA PRO A 771 -2.27 -6.77 -41.74
C PRO A 771 -3.10 -7.72 -42.61
N THR A 772 -2.43 -8.52 -43.44
CA THR A 772 -3.11 -9.48 -44.33
C THR A 772 -3.59 -10.70 -43.55
N GLN A 773 -4.84 -10.66 -43.07
CA GLN A 773 -5.44 -11.77 -42.33
C GLN A 773 -5.53 -13.04 -43.19
N LYS A 774 -4.95 -14.13 -42.70
CA LYS A 774 -5.37 -15.51 -43.00
C LYS A 774 -5.84 -16.13 -41.69
N PHE A 775 -7.04 -16.70 -41.70
CA PHE A 775 -7.53 -17.53 -40.60
C PHE A 775 -6.86 -18.91 -40.66
N PRO A 776 -6.58 -19.55 -39.51
CA PRO A 776 -6.21 -20.96 -39.47
C PRO A 776 -7.46 -21.84 -39.45
N ASP A 777 -7.60 -22.72 -40.43
CA ASP A 777 -8.56 -23.85 -40.39
C ASP A 777 -8.04 -24.97 -39.46
N GLU A 778 -8.93 -25.87 -39.03
CA GLU A 778 -8.63 -26.91 -38.04
C GLU A 778 -7.75 -28.07 -38.54
N ALA A 779 -7.07 -28.72 -37.59
CA ALA A 779 -6.62 -30.12 -37.62
C ALA A 779 -5.77 -30.59 -38.83
N GLY A 780 -4.45 -30.35 -38.79
CA GLY A 780 -3.53 -30.78 -39.86
C GLY A 780 -2.09 -31.17 -39.44
N SER A 781 -1.92 -32.29 -38.72
CA SER A 781 -0.65 -33.01 -38.47
C SER A 781 0.52 -32.27 -37.77
N VAL A 782 1.15 -32.93 -36.80
CA VAL A 782 2.40 -32.44 -36.15
C VAL A 782 3.59 -32.68 -37.07
N GLY A 783 3.80 -31.78 -38.03
CA GLY A 783 4.98 -31.75 -38.90
C GLY A 783 6.20 -31.20 -38.15
N ALA A 784 7.08 -32.08 -37.67
CA ALA A 784 8.32 -31.69 -37.00
C ALA A 784 9.23 -30.87 -37.94
N SER A 785 9.31 -29.56 -37.71
CA SER A 785 10.19 -28.62 -38.40
C SER A 785 11.19 -28.00 -37.42
N SER A 786 12.31 -27.50 -37.93
CA SER A 786 13.55 -27.36 -37.15
C SER A 786 13.59 -26.17 -36.18
N GLY A 787 13.13 -26.41 -34.95
CA GLY A 787 13.95 -26.16 -33.75
C GLY A 787 14.11 -24.73 -33.23
N THR A 788 13.39 -23.72 -33.73
CA THR A 788 13.42 -22.36 -33.16
C THR A 788 12.16 -22.09 -32.34
N ARG A 789 12.30 -21.83 -31.02
CA ARG A 789 11.17 -21.45 -30.16
C ARG A 789 10.68 -20.03 -30.48
N ASP A 790 9.38 -19.88 -30.69
CA ASP A 790 8.75 -18.57 -30.80
C ASP A 790 8.55 -17.95 -29.40
N TYR A 791 9.24 -16.84 -29.14
CA TYR A 791 9.12 -16.13 -27.86
C TYR A 791 7.78 -15.39 -27.70
N THR A 792 7.04 -15.12 -28.78
CA THR A 792 5.73 -14.44 -28.69
C THR A 792 4.65 -15.29 -28.02
N GLN A 793 4.80 -16.62 -28.04
CA GLN A 793 3.86 -17.55 -27.40
C GLN A 793 4.09 -17.68 -25.89
N VAL A 794 5.26 -17.29 -25.37
CA VAL A 794 5.63 -17.54 -23.96
C VAL A 794 4.75 -16.81 -22.95
N PRO A 795 4.30 -15.56 -23.15
CA PRO A 795 3.33 -14.93 -22.25
C PRO A 795 1.99 -15.68 -22.19
N VAL A 796 1.53 -16.25 -23.32
CA VAL A 796 0.28 -17.01 -23.40
C VAL A 796 0.45 -18.39 -22.75
N GLU A 797 1.58 -19.07 -23.00
CA GLU A 797 1.97 -20.31 -22.31
C GLU A 797 2.00 -20.12 -20.79
N MET A 798 2.60 -19.01 -20.34
CA MET A 798 2.72 -18.66 -18.93
C MET A 798 1.36 -18.34 -18.30
N ASP A 799 0.49 -17.57 -18.96
CA ASP A 799 -0.85 -17.23 -18.46
C ASP A 799 -1.73 -18.49 -18.30
N GLN A 800 -1.64 -19.43 -19.26
CA GLN A 800 -2.32 -20.73 -19.18
C GLN A 800 -1.77 -21.61 -18.03
N ARG A 801 -0.45 -21.66 -17.85
CA ARG A 801 0.18 -22.38 -16.72
C ARG A 801 -0.19 -21.74 -15.38
N PHE A 802 -0.34 -20.41 -15.32
CA PHE A 802 -0.83 -19.70 -14.13
C PHE A 802 -2.28 -20.09 -13.81
N GLU A 803 -3.19 -20.12 -14.80
CA GLU A 803 -4.58 -20.54 -14.60
C GLU A 803 -4.66 -21.98 -14.05
N LYS A 804 -3.88 -22.90 -14.62
CA LYS A 804 -3.85 -24.32 -14.21
C LYS A 804 -3.22 -24.54 -12.84
N LEU A 805 -1.99 -24.04 -12.63
CA LEU A 805 -1.10 -24.49 -11.54
C LEU A 805 -1.11 -23.57 -10.32
N ASP A 806 -1.50 -22.30 -10.45
CA ASP A 806 -1.58 -21.39 -9.31
C ASP A 806 -2.93 -21.49 -8.58
N THR A 807 -3.00 -22.39 -7.60
CA THR A 807 -4.20 -22.61 -6.76
C THR A 807 -4.62 -21.38 -5.96
N ASP A 808 -3.67 -20.50 -5.61
CA ASP A 808 -3.92 -19.33 -4.77
C ASP A 808 -4.12 -18.03 -5.57
N ASN A 809 -4.06 -18.12 -6.90
CA ASN A 809 -4.31 -17.01 -7.83
C ASN A 809 -3.53 -15.73 -7.50
N SER A 810 -2.31 -15.91 -7.00
CA SER A 810 -1.42 -14.86 -6.49
C SER A 810 -0.47 -14.33 -7.57
N LEU A 811 -0.32 -15.05 -8.68
CA LEU A 811 0.53 -14.70 -9.82
C LEU A 811 -0.12 -13.70 -10.79
N ARG A 812 0.54 -12.56 -10.97
CA ARG A 812 0.16 -11.48 -11.90
C ARG A 812 1.24 -11.29 -12.97
N PRO A 813 0.95 -11.51 -14.27
CA PRO A 813 1.86 -11.13 -15.35
C PRO A 813 2.20 -9.64 -15.25
N THR A 814 3.47 -9.26 -15.45
CA THR A 814 3.95 -7.90 -15.18
C THR A 814 4.62 -7.31 -16.43
N ILE A 815 4.16 -6.13 -16.83
CA ILE A 815 4.72 -5.36 -17.95
C ILE A 815 5.89 -4.52 -17.43
N ILE A 816 7.02 -4.56 -18.13
CA ILE A 816 8.19 -3.69 -17.90
C ILE A 816 8.18 -2.61 -18.99
N ASN A 817 8.23 -1.32 -18.61
CA ASN A 817 8.36 -0.21 -19.54
C ASN A 817 9.54 0.72 -19.14
N PRO A 818 10.36 1.21 -20.08
CA PRO A 818 11.35 2.25 -19.80
C PRO A 818 10.70 3.52 -19.25
N GLY A 819 11.30 4.09 -18.20
CA GLY A 819 10.86 5.34 -17.58
C GLY A 819 11.26 6.59 -18.39
N GLU A 820 10.60 7.72 -18.10
CA GLU A 820 10.63 8.90 -18.97
C GLU A 820 11.91 9.76 -18.89
N ARG A 821 12.78 9.49 -17.91
CA ARG A 821 14.00 10.26 -17.64
C ARG A 821 15.15 9.31 -17.36
N TRP A 822 16.07 9.18 -18.31
CA TRP A 822 17.28 8.37 -18.14
C TRP A 822 18.39 9.21 -17.50
N LYS A 823 19.43 8.56 -16.99
CA LYS A 823 20.66 9.19 -16.48
C LYS A 823 21.83 8.64 -17.30
N LYS A 824 22.58 9.51 -17.96
CA LYS A 824 23.78 9.14 -18.72
C LYS A 824 24.99 9.80 -18.05
N GLN A 825 25.96 9.02 -17.61
CA GLN A 825 27.25 9.51 -17.13
C GLN A 825 28.26 9.29 -18.26
N SER A 826 28.98 10.34 -18.65
CA SER A 826 29.92 10.31 -19.78
C SER A 826 31.26 10.96 -19.45
N GLN A 827 32.35 10.36 -19.89
CA GLN A 827 33.71 10.87 -19.68
C GLN A 827 34.29 11.46 -20.98
N LYS A 828 34.10 12.77 -21.23
CA LYS A 828 34.48 13.42 -22.50
C LYS A 828 35.98 13.36 -22.85
N ALA A 829 36.85 13.12 -21.88
CA ALA A 829 38.28 12.86 -22.07
C ALA A 829 38.81 11.98 -20.93
N LEU A 830 39.87 11.21 -21.19
CA LEU A 830 40.39 10.16 -20.29
C LEU A 830 40.71 10.62 -18.85
N LEU A 831 41.08 11.89 -18.67
CA LEU A 831 41.43 12.50 -17.39
C LEU A 831 40.39 13.52 -16.89
N ALA A 832 39.30 13.75 -17.64
CA ALA A 832 38.23 14.64 -17.21
C ALA A 832 37.33 13.95 -16.17
N SER A 833 36.76 14.72 -15.24
CA SER A 833 35.70 14.22 -14.36
C SER A 833 34.47 13.78 -15.18
N PRO A 834 33.80 12.67 -14.85
CA PRO A 834 32.60 12.23 -15.55
C PRO A 834 31.46 13.23 -15.36
N SER A 835 30.84 13.65 -16.46
CA SER A 835 29.65 14.52 -16.44
C SER A 835 28.39 13.67 -16.43
N THR A 836 27.48 13.91 -15.48
CA THR A 836 26.14 13.31 -15.48
C THR A 836 25.15 14.23 -16.18
N SER A 837 24.42 13.70 -17.16
CA SER A 837 23.24 14.32 -17.76
C SER A 837 21.99 13.49 -17.47
N HIS A 838 20.82 14.10 -17.67
CA HIS A 838 19.54 13.40 -17.68
C HIS A 838 18.92 13.55 -19.05
N LEU A 839 18.51 12.44 -19.67
CA LEU A 839 17.90 12.46 -21.01
C LEU A 839 16.38 12.47 -20.86
N SER A 840 15.75 13.57 -21.26
CA SER A 840 14.29 13.69 -21.44
C SER A 840 13.81 12.93 -22.69
N LYS A 841 12.49 12.80 -22.86
CA LYS A 841 11.86 12.20 -24.07
C LYS A 841 12.37 12.78 -25.40
N ALA A 842 12.74 14.06 -25.44
CA ALA A 842 13.29 14.70 -26.64
C ALA A 842 14.73 14.22 -26.92
N GLU A 843 15.58 14.25 -25.89
CA GLU A 843 16.98 13.81 -25.98
C GLU A 843 17.10 12.30 -26.22
N GLN A 844 16.16 11.50 -25.67
CA GLN A 844 16.03 10.07 -25.98
C GLN A 844 15.72 9.80 -27.46
N LYS A 845 14.91 10.67 -28.10
CA LYS A 845 14.64 10.58 -29.54
C LYS A 845 15.90 10.91 -30.36
N THR A 846 16.63 11.97 -29.98
CA THR A 846 17.90 12.34 -30.64
C THR A 846 19.00 11.28 -30.46
N GLU A 847 19.15 10.71 -29.26
CA GLU A 847 20.06 9.59 -28.98
C GLU A 847 19.66 8.33 -29.79
N ARG A 848 18.35 8.06 -29.93
CA ARG A 848 17.86 6.99 -30.81
C ARG A 848 18.17 7.25 -32.28
N GLU A 849 17.97 8.47 -32.76
CA GLU A 849 18.25 8.86 -34.15
C GLU A 849 19.74 8.70 -34.48
N ALA A 850 20.64 9.21 -33.63
CA ALA A 850 22.08 9.01 -33.76
C ALA A 850 22.50 7.52 -33.71
N ALA A 851 21.82 6.70 -32.91
CA ALA A 851 22.03 5.25 -32.85
C ALA A 851 21.56 4.51 -34.11
N PHE A 852 20.49 4.99 -34.76
CA PHE A 852 19.98 4.44 -36.02
C PHE A 852 20.82 4.88 -37.23
N ASP A 853 21.28 6.13 -37.27
CA ASP A 853 22.26 6.60 -38.27
C ASP A 853 23.54 5.74 -38.25
N LEU A 854 24.03 5.44 -37.04
CA LEU A 854 25.17 4.54 -36.86
C LEU A 854 24.85 3.10 -37.31
N LEU A 855 23.64 2.59 -37.07
CA LEU A 855 23.22 1.27 -37.56
C LEU A 855 23.13 1.22 -39.09
N ASP A 856 22.70 2.29 -39.77
CA ASP A 856 22.69 2.37 -41.23
C ASP A 856 24.11 2.26 -41.80
N ALA A 857 25.05 3.07 -41.28
CA ALA A 857 26.46 2.99 -41.65
C ALA A 857 27.10 1.62 -41.34
N LEU A 858 26.76 1.02 -40.18
CA LEU A 858 27.25 -0.30 -39.75
C LEU A 858 26.62 -1.50 -40.48
N THR A 859 25.59 -1.27 -41.31
CA THR A 859 24.90 -2.34 -42.06
C THR A 859 24.86 -2.07 -43.56
N LYS A 860 25.45 -0.97 -44.04
CA LYS A 860 25.29 -0.49 -45.44
C LYS A 860 23.80 -0.44 -45.81
N SER A 861 23.05 0.32 -45.01
CA SER A 861 21.59 0.48 -45.09
C SER A 861 20.80 -0.85 -45.07
N GLY A 862 21.24 -1.80 -44.23
CA GLY A 862 20.62 -3.11 -44.04
C GLY A 862 21.16 -4.26 -44.91
N ALA A 863 22.03 -3.98 -45.89
CA ALA A 863 22.58 -5.01 -46.79
C ALA A 863 23.54 -6.00 -46.12
N LEU A 864 24.23 -5.60 -45.05
CA LEU A 864 25.18 -6.41 -44.28
C LEU A 864 24.56 -6.78 -42.92
N PRO A 865 24.40 -8.08 -42.59
CA PRO A 865 23.82 -8.49 -41.31
C PRO A 865 24.75 -8.20 -40.12
N LEU A 866 24.13 -7.95 -38.97
CA LEU A 866 24.80 -7.89 -37.68
C LEU A 866 25.08 -9.32 -37.19
N THR A 867 26.33 -9.60 -36.81
CA THR A 867 26.78 -10.98 -36.47
C THR A 867 27.32 -11.14 -35.05
N HIS A 868 27.50 -10.03 -34.32
CA HIS A 868 28.00 -10.01 -32.95
C HIS A 868 26.97 -9.27 -32.07
N ALA A 869 25.81 -9.90 -31.88
CA ALA A 869 24.70 -9.36 -31.11
C ALA A 869 24.14 -10.40 -30.11
N SER A 870 23.60 -9.95 -28.98
CA SER A 870 22.85 -10.79 -28.04
C SER A 870 21.47 -10.21 -27.76
N LEU A 871 20.44 -11.06 -27.80
CA LEU A 871 19.05 -10.68 -27.51
C LEU A 871 18.60 -11.28 -26.17
N HIS A 872 18.29 -10.40 -25.22
CA HIS A 872 17.77 -10.76 -23.91
C HIS A 872 16.28 -10.43 -23.86
N VAL A 873 15.44 -11.46 -23.81
CA VAL A 873 13.98 -11.35 -23.66
C VAL A 873 13.65 -11.56 -22.19
N VAL A 874 13.11 -10.54 -21.53
CA VAL A 874 12.70 -10.59 -20.12
C VAL A 874 11.19 -10.66 -20.03
N ILE A 875 10.69 -11.63 -19.29
CA ILE A 875 9.28 -11.78 -18.91
C ILE A 875 9.20 -11.70 -17.38
N ALA A 876 8.25 -10.91 -16.88
CA ALA A 876 8.07 -10.70 -15.44
C ALA A 876 6.70 -11.19 -14.95
N ALA A 877 6.68 -11.70 -13.73
CA ALA A 877 5.45 -11.86 -12.95
C ALA A 877 5.68 -11.37 -11.52
N THR A 878 4.59 -10.98 -10.86
CA THR A 878 4.59 -10.57 -9.46
C THR A 878 3.69 -11.51 -8.67
N HIS A 879 4.22 -12.11 -7.60
CA HIS A 879 3.45 -12.84 -6.60
C HIS A 879 2.92 -11.85 -5.56
N CYS A 880 1.61 -11.61 -5.54
CA CYS A 880 0.98 -10.68 -4.60
C CYS A 880 0.46 -11.41 -3.36
N PHE A 881 0.74 -10.85 -2.19
CA PHE A 881 0.14 -11.26 -0.91
C PHE A 881 -0.78 -10.15 -0.38
N ASP A 882 -1.99 -10.51 0.04
CA ASP A 882 -2.98 -9.57 0.60
C ASP A 882 -2.57 -8.98 1.97
N LYS A 883 -1.45 -9.45 2.53
CA LYS A 883 -0.99 -9.16 3.90
C LYS A 883 0.54 -8.99 3.97
N THR A 884 1.04 -8.56 5.12
CA THR A 884 2.48 -8.52 5.41
C THR A 884 3.08 -9.93 5.50
N VAL A 885 4.42 -10.05 5.54
CA VAL A 885 5.11 -11.35 5.69
C VAL A 885 4.64 -12.06 6.97
N THR A 886 4.75 -11.37 8.11
CA THR A 886 4.35 -11.82 9.44
C THR A 886 2.87 -12.22 9.50
N GLU A 887 1.98 -11.48 8.84
CA GLU A 887 0.54 -11.78 8.84
C GLU A 887 0.14 -12.88 7.85
N THR A 888 0.92 -13.11 6.80
CA THR A 888 0.77 -14.29 5.95
C THR A 888 1.09 -15.56 6.75
N VAL A 889 2.18 -15.54 7.52
CA VAL A 889 2.54 -16.64 8.43
C VAL A 889 1.47 -16.83 9.51
N ILE A 890 1.04 -15.75 10.18
CA ILE A 890 0.18 -15.84 11.37
C ILE A 890 -1.32 -15.78 11.03
N GLN A 891 -1.84 -14.67 10.51
CA GLN A 891 -3.29 -14.53 10.31
C GLN A 891 -3.85 -15.45 9.24
N ASN A 892 -3.05 -15.78 8.21
CA ASN A 892 -3.46 -16.71 7.18
C ASN A 892 -3.09 -18.17 7.52
N ASN A 893 -2.24 -18.40 8.53
CA ASN A 893 -1.62 -19.69 8.87
C ASN A 893 -1.01 -20.39 7.64
N VAL A 894 -0.22 -19.64 6.87
CA VAL A 894 0.32 -20.07 5.57
C VAL A 894 1.81 -19.76 5.50
N ASN A 895 2.62 -20.76 5.13
CA ASN A 895 4.04 -20.55 4.84
C ASN A 895 4.21 -19.87 3.45
N PRO A 896 4.67 -18.60 3.37
CA PRO A 896 4.85 -17.92 2.09
C PRO A 896 5.97 -18.53 1.24
N ILE A 897 6.93 -19.26 1.84
CA ILE A 897 8.04 -19.91 1.11
C ILE A 897 7.49 -20.91 0.09
N ALA A 898 6.54 -21.77 0.50
CA ALA A 898 5.94 -22.78 -0.37
C ALA A 898 5.15 -22.16 -1.53
N LYS A 899 4.46 -21.04 -1.29
CA LYS A 899 3.73 -20.30 -2.32
C LYS A 899 4.65 -19.70 -3.39
N VAL A 900 5.75 -19.06 -2.98
CA VAL A 900 6.72 -18.46 -3.93
C VAL A 900 7.60 -19.53 -4.59
N GLU A 901 7.91 -20.62 -3.89
CA GLU A 901 8.52 -21.82 -4.46
C GLU A 901 7.69 -22.37 -5.62
N ARG A 902 6.39 -22.65 -5.39
CA ARG A 902 5.47 -23.10 -6.46
C ARG A 902 5.48 -22.13 -7.64
N SER A 903 5.36 -20.83 -7.38
CA SER A 903 5.39 -19.80 -8.42
C SER A 903 6.67 -19.80 -9.24
N SER A 904 7.83 -19.96 -8.59
CA SER A 904 9.11 -20.04 -9.29
C SER A 904 9.25 -21.31 -10.10
N LEU A 905 8.71 -22.44 -9.64
CA LEU A 905 8.72 -23.70 -10.40
C LEU A 905 7.81 -23.66 -11.63
N ILE A 906 6.68 -22.96 -11.56
CA ILE A 906 5.82 -22.68 -12.73
C ILE A 906 6.58 -21.83 -13.76
N MET A 907 7.24 -20.74 -13.35
CA MET A 907 8.05 -19.92 -14.28
C MET A 907 9.28 -20.69 -14.83
N ALA A 908 9.95 -21.50 -14.01
CA ALA A 908 11.12 -22.27 -14.41
C ALA A 908 10.78 -23.33 -15.46
N SER A 909 9.71 -24.12 -15.25
CA SER A 909 9.23 -25.11 -16.22
C SER A 909 8.79 -24.46 -17.53
N THR A 910 8.15 -23.28 -17.47
CA THR A 910 7.83 -22.46 -18.65
C THR A 910 9.09 -22.05 -19.42
N VAL A 911 10.09 -21.47 -18.75
CA VAL A 911 11.31 -20.98 -19.42
C VAL A 911 12.18 -22.12 -19.95
N HIS A 912 12.40 -23.17 -19.15
CA HIS A 912 13.30 -24.27 -19.50
C HIS A 912 12.66 -25.38 -20.36
N GLN A 913 11.34 -25.38 -20.57
CA GLN A 913 10.60 -26.42 -21.33
C GLN A 913 10.87 -27.83 -20.81
N LYS A 914 10.78 -27.99 -19.48
CA LYS A 914 11.04 -29.23 -18.74
C LYS A 914 10.01 -29.42 -17.62
N PRO A 915 9.67 -30.67 -17.25
CA PRO A 915 8.83 -30.96 -16.09
C PRO A 915 9.55 -30.53 -14.80
N VAL A 916 8.80 -30.29 -13.73
CA VAL A 916 9.35 -29.74 -12.48
C VAL A 916 10.42 -30.65 -11.86
N GLN A 917 10.27 -31.98 -11.99
CA GLN A 917 11.23 -32.97 -11.49
C GLN A 917 12.64 -32.84 -12.11
N ASP A 918 12.76 -32.43 -13.37
CA ASP A 918 14.06 -32.24 -14.04
C ASP A 918 14.84 -31.02 -13.51
N LEU A 919 14.14 -30.09 -12.83
CA LEU A 919 14.68 -28.78 -12.45
C LEU A 919 15.16 -28.75 -11.00
N ILE A 920 14.53 -29.54 -10.12
CA ILE A 920 14.79 -29.61 -8.69
C ILE A 920 15.60 -30.86 -8.35
N LYS A 921 16.38 -30.81 -7.27
CA LYS A 921 17.17 -31.97 -6.83
C LYS A 921 16.26 -33.08 -6.29
N ASP A 922 16.65 -34.34 -6.51
CA ASP A 922 15.94 -35.54 -6.06
C ASP A 922 15.47 -35.47 -4.59
N GLU A 923 16.35 -35.01 -3.69
CA GLU A 923 16.11 -34.80 -2.25
C GLU A 923 14.90 -33.89 -1.94
N GLN A 924 14.49 -33.05 -2.88
CA GLN A 924 13.41 -32.08 -2.72
C GLN A 924 12.11 -32.53 -3.37
N VAL A 925 12.13 -33.52 -4.28
CA VAL A 925 10.96 -33.90 -5.09
C VAL A 925 9.76 -34.23 -4.20
N GLN A 926 9.90 -35.20 -3.29
CA GLN A 926 8.81 -35.60 -2.39
C GLN A 926 8.22 -34.41 -1.61
N ARG A 927 9.07 -33.55 -1.03
CA ARG A 927 8.63 -32.38 -0.26
C ARG A 927 7.83 -31.39 -1.12
N VAL A 928 8.24 -31.19 -2.38
CA VAL A 928 7.52 -30.29 -3.30
C VAL A 928 6.23 -30.95 -3.80
N THR A 929 6.20 -32.28 -3.99
CA THR A 929 4.98 -33.04 -4.28
C THR A 929 3.98 -32.97 -3.14
N ASP A 930 4.43 -33.12 -1.88
CA ASP A 930 3.56 -33.02 -0.69
C ASP A 930 2.99 -31.61 -0.51
N ALA A 931 3.80 -30.57 -0.80
CA ALA A 931 3.44 -29.16 -0.58
C ALA A 931 2.75 -28.48 -1.78
N SER A 932 2.84 -29.04 -2.99
CA SER A 932 2.25 -28.50 -4.23
C SER A 932 2.08 -29.62 -5.28
N PRO A 933 1.22 -30.63 -5.00
CA PRO A 933 1.07 -31.82 -5.84
C PRO A 933 0.65 -31.50 -7.28
N GLN A 934 -0.05 -30.38 -7.50
CA GLN A 934 -0.47 -29.93 -8.83
C GLN A 934 0.68 -29.72 -9.82
N LEU A 935 1.92 -29.52 -9.35
CA LEU A 935 3.11 -29.40 -10.19
C LEU A 935 3.56 -30.71 -10.86
N PHE A 936 3.03 -31.86 -10.43
CA PHE A 936 3.44 -33.19 -10.89
C PHE A 936 2.29 -33.99 -11.54
N LEU A 937 1.10 -33.38 -11.69
CA LEU A 937 -0.05 -34.03 -12.32
C LEU A 937 0.02 -34.06 -13.86
N GLU A 938 0.98 -33.36 -14.48
CA GLU A 938 1.09 -33.25 -15.94
C GLU A 938 1.74 -34.48 -16.61
N ASP A 939 2.41 -35.37 -15.87
CA ASP A 939 3.09 -36.57 -16.41
C ASP A 939 2.18 -37.83 -16.49
N ALA A 940 0.86 -37.67 -16.29
CA ALA A 940 -0.08 -38.79 -16.07
C ALA A 940 -1.19 -38.95 -17.14
N SER A 941 -1.10 -38.26 -18.28
CA SER A 941 -2.11 -38.27 -19.36
C SER A 941 -1.53 -38.29 -20.77
#